data_AF-A0A250JBU8-F1
#
_entry.id   AF-A0A250JBU8-F1
#
_cell.length_a   1.000
_cell.length_b   1.000
_cell.length_c   1.000
_cell.angle_alpha   90.00
_cell.angle_beta   90.00
_cell.angle_gamma   90.00
#
_symmetry.space_group_name_H-M   'P 1'
#
loop_
_entity.id
_entity.type
_entity.pdbx_description
1 polymer ?
#
loop_
_entity_poly.entity_id
_entity_poly.type
_entity_poly.pdbx_seq_one_letter_code
_entity_poly.pdbx_strand_id
1 'polypeptide(L)'
;MSEEINYRQLLQQQLVKIRKLEARLEQAEAARREPIAIVGMGCRLPGGVEGPEDFWELMVRGVDATSDVPPDRWDAEALFGTEPGKIGTRRGGFLKDVDRFDARFFGISEREAERMDPQQRLVLEVAWEALERAGHAVDRARRERVGVFVGVMNNDYGQRVLDQEGLAGIDPTFMGARANCAISGRLSYLWGFQGPSLVVDTACSSSLVAVHLACQSLRNGECNVALAGGVNLLLSPEVSVYLSSSGALSPDGRCKSFDASADGFGRAEACGVLALERLSDARARGANILAIIRGSAVGHDGPSSAFSVPNGVAQQGVIRQALQSAGVAPAEVSYLEAHGTGTAMGDPIEAEAMWSVLKEGRQGGESLWMGSVKTNVGYPEAASGVVGMMKVVLAMRHGQLPAHLHLKTPNPRIDWASMAVKVPGELTAWAPTQGARIAGVTSYGRTGTLAHVVLAEPPPRVEPERRPERPGHVLVLSARSEEALRAQVERYARFLETSTESLGDVCFSAAVGRTHFEHRLAVVGRDARQVRERLLEARGGSKVAPGALAPDVTFVFGGDGGAAGGRELYDTQPAFREGLEACAAAVKDLLGEPLVGLMYGDGAGRWKDASQERIAVFARQWALARMWRAWGVRPTGVAGEGVGEWVAAVEAGVLGLEAGLRRAAGVVGPAVDWASAVLPRVTRARDAGVRLDLGRADGAEWSQVLETLGALYVRGVEVDWAAFDAPHARRRIALPTYPFQRRRYWLTPAVSQ
;
A
#
# COMPACT_ATOMS: atom_id res chain seq x y z
N MET A 1 -4.20 65.74 -16.04
CA MET A 1 -3.30 65.04 -15.09
C MET A 1 -4.01 64.13 -14.09
N SER A 2 -5.14 64.52 -13.47
CA SER A 2 -5.84 63.64 -12.51
C SER A 2 -6.58 62.45 -13.15
N GLU A 3 -7.16 62.61 -14.35
CA GLU A 3 -7.84 61.53 -15.07
C GLU A 3 -6.87 60.46 -15.60
N GLU A 4 -5.69 60.86 -16.05
CA GLU A 4 -4.64 59.95 -16.54
C GLU A 4 -4.04 59.08 -15.42
N ILE A 5 -3.88 59.67 -14.22
CA ILE A 5 -3.45 58.94 -13.02
C ILE A 5 -4.52 57.94 -12.59
N ASN A 6 -5.79 58.31 -12.67
CA ASN A 6 -6.93 57.44 -12.35
C ASN A 6 -7.05 56.26 -13.35
N TYR A 7 -6.81 56.52 -14.63
CA TYR A 7 -6.83 55.48 -15.67
C TYR A 7 -5.66 54.49 -15.53
N ARG A 8 -4.45 54.95 -15.19
CA ARG A 8 -3.29 54.07 -14.91
C ARG A 8 -3.52 53.21 -13.69
N GLN A 9 -4.09 53.75 -12.61
CA GLN A 9 -4.44 52.98 -11.41
C GLN A 9 -5.51 51.92 -11.71
N LEU A 10 -6.54 52.28 -12.49
CA LEU A 10 -7.57 51.35 -12.91
C LEU A 10 -6.97 50.21 -13.77
N LEU A 11 -6.12 50.53 -14.74
CA LEU A 11 -5.42 49.53 -15.57
C LEU A 11 -4.54 48.58 -14.73
N GLN A 12 -3.79 49.11 -13.76
CA GLN A 12 -3.00 48.28 -12.84
C GLN A 12 -3.88 47.35 -12.00
N GLN A 13 -5.02 47.84 -11.49
CA GLN A 13 -5.98 47.01 -10.76
C GLN A 13 -6.60 45.92 -11.64
N GLN A 14 -6.96 46.24 -12.89
CA GLN A 14 -7.47 45.24 -13.83
C GLN A 14 -6.41 44.20 -14.20
N LEU A 15 -5.15 44.59 -14.42
CA LEU A 15 -4.05 43.66 -14.70
C LEU A 15 -3.79 42.71 -13.52
N VAL A 16 -3.82 43.20 -12.29
CA VAL A 16 -3.71 42.34 -11.09
C VAL A 16 -4.89 41.38 -10.98
N LYS A 17 -6.11 41.84 -11.32
CA LYS A 17 -7.31 40.99 -11.30
C LYS A 17 -7.25 39.91 -12.38
N ILE A 18 -6.82 40.25 -13.60
CA ILE A 18 -6.62 39.29 -14.71
C ILE A 18 -5.60 38.23 -14.30
N ARG A 19 -4.42 38.63 -13.81
CA ARG A 19 -3.39 37.68 -13.34
C ARG A 19 -3.90 36.76 -12.23
N LYS A 20 -4.71 37.28 -11.29
CA LYS A 20 -5.34 36.45 -10.25
C LYS A 20 -6.37 35.47 -10.83
N LEU A 21 -7.12 35.87 -11.87
CA LEU A 21 -8.07 34.99 -12.53
C LEU A 21 -7.36 33.92 -13.37
N GLU A 22 -6.31 34.28 -14.10
CA GLU A 22 -5.44 33.35 -14.84
C GLU A 22 -4.82 32.32 -13.89
N ALA A 23 -4.22 32.75 -12.78
CA ALA A 23 -3.65 31.83 -11.78
C ALA A 23 -4.70 30.91 -11.15
N ARG A 24 -5.93 31.41 -10.92
CA ARG A 24 -7.05 30.58 -10.43
C ARG A 24 -7.53 29.58 -11.47
N LEU A 25 -7.55 29.97 -12.74
CA LEU A 25 -7.91 29.09 -13.85
C LEU A 25 -6.86 27.99 -14.01
N GLU A 26 -5.57 28.33 -14.03
CA GLU A 26 -4.47 27.37 -14.08
C GLU A 26 -4.50 26.39 -12.91
N GLN A 27 -4.75 26.87 -11.68
CA GLN A 27 -4.92 26.00 -10.52
C GLN A 27 -6.13 25.07 -10.64
N ALA A 28 -7.28 25.57 -11.12
CA ALA A 28 -8.47 24.76 -11.31
C ALA A 28 -8.26 23.70 -12.40
N GLU A 29 -7.58 24.04 -13.49
CA GLU A 29 -7.22 23.12 -14.56
C GLU A 29 -6.21 22.06 -14.08
N ALA A 30 -5.20 22.47 -13.31
CA ALA A 30 -4.23 21.56 -12.70
C ALA A 30 -4.92 20.58 -11.73
N ALA A 31 -5.80 21.08 -10.87
CA ALA A 31 -6.56 20.22 -9.94
C ALA A 31 -7.47 19.23 -10.68
N ARG A 32 -8.15 19.68 -11.75
CA ARG A 32 -9.02 18.82 -12.58
C ARG A 32 -8.22 17.72 -13.32
N ARG A 33 -6.96 17.99 -13.65
CA ARG A 33 -6.06 17.05 -14.35
C ARG A 33 -5.01 16.42 -13.43
N GLU A 34 -5.15 16.57 -12.11
CA GLU A 34 -4.21 16.04 -11.13
C GLU A 34 -4.02 14.53 -11.40
N PRO A 35 -2.77 14.07 -11.65
CA PRO A 35 -2.50 12.66 -11.85
C PRO A 35 -2.74 11.88 -10.55
N ILE A 36 -3.21 10.65 -10.67
CA ILE A 36 -3.47 9.78 -9.53
C ILE A 36 -2.37 8.72 -9.45
N ALA A 37 -1.67 8.66 -8.32
CA ALA A 37 -0.65 7.67 -8.04
C ALA A 37 -1.30 6.33 -7.62
N ILE A 38 -0.85 5.24 -8.23
CA ILE A 38 -1.08 3.89 -7.71
C ILE A 38 0.04 3.63 -6.71
N VAL A 39 -0.29 3.57 -5.42
CA VAL A 39 0.69 3.44 -4.32
C VAL A 39 0.77 2.02 -3.75
N GLY A 40 -0.24 1.19 -4.00
CA GLY A 40 -0.28 -0.21 -3.58
C GLY A 40 -1.26 -1.01 -4.42
N MET A 41 -1.07 -2.33 -4.46
CA MET A 41 -1.98 -3.25 -5.15
C MET A 41 -1.94 -4.64 -4.50
N GLY A 42 -3.06 -5.35 -4.49
CA GLY A 42 -3.15 -6.74 -4.06
C GLY A 42 -4.07 -7.51 -5.01
N CYS A 43 -3.85 -8.82 -5.17
CA CYS A 43 -4.70 -9.64 -6.02
C CYS A 43 -4.79 -11.10 -5.55
N ARG A 44 -5.83 -11.78 -6.03
CA ARG A 44 -5.95 -13.25 -6.09
C ARG A 44 -6.39 -13.61 -7.50
N LEU A 45 -5.58 -14.42 -8.19
CA LEU A 45 -5.82 -14.83 -9.59
C LEU A 45 -5.65 -16.36 -9.73
N PRO A 46 -6.17 -16.95 -10.82
CA PRO A 46 -5.98 -18.37 -11.12
C PRO A 46 -4.49 -18.72 -11.24
N GLY A 47 -4.18 -20.02 -11.14
CA GLY A 47 -2.78 -20.48 -11.16
C GLY A 47 -2.07 -20.37 -9.81
N GLY A 48 -2.80 -20.09 -8.72
CA GLY A 48 -2.25 -20.01 -7.37
C GLY A 48 -1.59 -18.65 -7.05
N VAL A 49 -1.99 -17.60 -7.75
CA VAL A 49 -1.48 -16.24 -7.52
C VAL A 49 -2.07 -15.66 -6.25
N GLU A 50 -1.22 -15.36 -5.27
CA GLU A 50 -1.59 -14.70 -4.01
C GLU A 50 -1.17 -13.23 -3.92
N GLY A 51 -0.47 -12.71 -4.93
CA GLY A 51 -0.08 -11.31 -4.98
C GLY A 51 0.54 -10.88 -6.31
N PRO A 52 0.89 -9.58 -6.42
CA PRO A 52 1.48 -9.03 -7.65
C PRO A 52 2.79 -9.69 -8.06
N GLU A 53 3.58 -10.16 -7.09
CA GLU A 53 4.84 -10.86 -7.34
C GLU A 53 4.61 -12.21 -8.04
N ASP A 54 3.71 -13.04 -7.51
CA ASP A 54 3.31 -14.33 -8.12
C ASP A 54 2.68 -14.10 -9.50
N PHE A 55 1.90 -13.01 -9.65
CA PHE A 55 1.26 -12.67 -10.91
C PHE A 55 2.30 -12.35 -11.99
N TRP A 56 3.34 -11.58 -11.64
CA TRP A 56 4.45 -11.31 -12.55
C TRP A 56 5.17 -12.60 -12.95
N GLU A 57 5.47 -13.47 -11.99
CA GLU A 57 6.12 -14.76 -12.23
C GLU A 57 5.30 -15.66 -13.17
N LEU A 58 3.98 -15.72 -12.98
CA LEU A 58 3.05 -16.45 -13.84
C LEU A 58 3.11 -15.95 -15.29
N MET A 59 3.06 -14.63 -15.49
CA MET A 59 3.09 -14.02 -16.82
C MET A 59 4.45 -14.18 -17.51
N VAL A 60 5.56 -14.01 -16.79
CA VAL A 60 6.92 -14.20 -17.33
C VAL A 60 7.16 -15.63 -17.76
N ARG A 61 6.63 -16.60 -17.01
CA ARG A 61 6.69 -18.03 -17.37
C ARG A 61 5.76 -18.42 -18.51
N GLY A 62 4.91 -17.51 -19.00
CA GLY A 62 3.96 -17.78 -20.08
C GLY A 62 2.91 -18.83 -19.71
N VAL A 63 2.48 -18.86 -18.45
CA VAL A 63 1.53 -19.87 -17.95
C VAL A 63 0.09 -19.53 -18.38
N ASP A 64 -0.60 -20.55 -18.92
CA ASP A 64 -2.06 -20.61 -19.07
C ASP A 64 -2.64 -21.19 -17.76
N ALA A 65 -3.31 -20.36 -16.98
CA ALA A 65 -3.83 -20.66 -15.65
C ALA A 65 -5.22 -21.30 -15.66
N THR A 66 -5.74 -21.63 -16.85
CA THR A 66 -7.03 -22.29 -17.01
C THR A 66 -6.94 -23.75 -16.52
N SER A 67 -7.89 -24.18 -15.71
CA SER A 67 -8.03 -25.54 -15.19
C SER A 67 -9.42 -26.11 -15.44
N ASP A 68 -9.64 -27.36 -15.08
CA ASP A 68 -10.99 -27.91 -14.98
C ASP A 68 -11.76 -27.24 -13.83
N VAL A 69 -13.10 -27.25 -13.92
CA VAL A 69 -14.00 -26.78 -12.85
C VAL A 69 -13.70 -27.57 -11.56
N PRO A 70 -13.44 -26.89 -10.44
CA PRO A 70 -13.21 -27.57 -9.16
C PRO A 70 -14.43 -28.39 -8.71
N PRO A 71 -14.24 -29.62 -8.16
CA PRO A 71 -15.35 -30.50 -7.76
C PRO A 71 -16.29 -29.91 -6.69
N ASP A 72 -15.81 -28.93 -5.92
CA ASP A 72 -16.56 -28.22 -4.89
C ASP A 72 -17.43 -27.08 -5.44
N ARG A 73 -17.37 -26.77 -6.74
CA ARG A 73 -18.22 -25.78 -7.41
C ARG A 73 -19.53 -26.37 -7.88
N TRP A 74 -19.50 -27.25 -8.87
CA TRP A 74 -20.65 -28.00 -9.40
C TRP A 74 -20.16 -29.25 -10.15
N ASP A 75 -21.08 -30.17 -10.44
CA ASP A 75 -20.77 -31.35 -11.26
C ASP A 75 -20.62 -30.95 -12.74
N ALA A 76 -19.38 -30.69 -13.14
CA ALA A 76 -19.05 -30.28 -14.50
C ALA A 76 -19.21 -31.39 -15.53
N GLU A 77 -19.09 -32.67 -15.14
CA GLU A 77 -19.32 -33.79 -16.04
C GLU A 77 -20.81 -33.94 -16.35
N ALA A 78 -21.67 -33.85 -15.34
CA ALA A 78 -23.11 -33.92 -15.53
C ALA A 78 -23.66 -32.76 -16.38
N LEU A 79 -23.03 -31.58 -16.30
CA LEU A 79 -23.45 -30.37 -17.01
C LEU A 79 -22.75 -30.14 -18.36
N PHE A 80 -21.79 -30.97 -18.77
CA PHE A 80 -21.14 -30.80 -20.06
C PHE A 80 -22.03 -31.25 -21.22
N GLY A 81 -22.10 -30.43 -22.28
CA GLY A 81 -22.85 -30.74 -23.48
C GLY A 81 -23.14 -29.49 -24.33
N THR A 82 -23.83 -29.68 -25.45
CA THR A 82 -24.16 -28.60 -26.41
C THR A 82 -25.66 -28.31 -26.47
N GLU A 83 -26.48 -29.15 -25.85
CA GLU A 83 -27.92 -29.01 -25.76
C GLU A 83 -28.34 -27.93 -24.73
N PRO A 84 -29.56 -27.37 -24.83
CA PRO A 84 -30.05 -26.39 -23.87
C PRO A 84 -29.96 -26.88 -22.42
N GLY A 85 -29.43 -26.04 -21.53
CA GLY A 85 -29.19 -26.38 -20.13
C GLY A 85 -27.80 -26.96 -19.83
N LYS A 86 -26.95 -27.16 -20.84
CA LYS A 86 -25.56 -27.61 -20.67
C LYS A 86 -24.54 -26.48 -20.82
N ILE A 87 -23.32 -26.79 -20.40
CA ILE A 87 -22.14 -25.94 -20.50
C ILE A 87 -21.21 -26.53 -21.57
N GLY A 88 -20.84 -25.71 -22.55
CA GLY A 88 -20.02 -26.13 -23.70
C GLY A 88 -18.54 -26.40 -23.38
N THR A 89 -18.13 -26.19 -22.13
CA THR A 89 -16.75 -26.40 -21.67
C THR A 89 -16.72 -26.84 -20.20
N ARG A 90 -15.68 -27.57 -19.83
CA ARG A 90 -15.39 -27.96 -18.43
C ARG A 90 -14.28 -27.11 -17.81
N ARG A 91 -13.80 -26.09 -18.53
CA ARG A 91 -12.58 -25.36 -18.21
C ARG A 91 -12.81 -23.88 -17.99
N GLY A 92 -12.00 -23.30 -17.10
CA GLY A 92 -11.99 -21.89 -16.76
C GLY A 92 -10.83 -21.54 -15.83
N GLY A 93 -10.69 -20.26 -15.47
CA GLY A 93 -9.71 -19.82 -14.48
C GLY A 93 -10.31 -19.84 -13.07
N PHE A 94 -9.86 -20.72 -12.19
CA PHE A 94 -10.41 -20.84 -10.84
C PHE A 94 -9.40 -20.46 -9.75
N LEU A 95 -9.89 -19.79 -8.71
CA LEU A 95 -9.14 -19.56 -7.48
C LEU A 95 -9.17 -20.81 -6.60
N LYS A 96 -8.06 -21.02 -5.90
CA LYS A 96 -7.98 -21.99 -4.80
C LYS A 96 -8.55 -21.38 -3.52
N ASP A 97 -9.02 -22.23 -2.61
CA ASP A 97 -9.36 -21.85 -1.24
C ASP A 97 -10.35 -20.69 -1.11
N VAL A 98 -11.31 -20.55 -2.04
CA VAL A 98 -12.39 -19.53 -1.93
C VAL A 98 -13.29 -19.76 -0.72
N ASP A 99 -13.28 -20.98 -0.18
CA ASP A 99 -13.94 -21.34 1.05
C ASP A 99 -13.13 -20.97 2.29
N ARG A 100 -11.92 -20.41 2.18
CA ARG A 100 -11.09 -20.07 3.33
C ARG A 100 -11.00 -18.57 3.61
N PHE A 101 -11.00 -18.20 4.89
CA PHE A 101 -10.94 -16.79 5.34
C PHE A 101 -10.45 -16.69 6.80
N ASP A 102 -9.83 -15.58 7.21
CA ASP A 102 -9.49 -15.31 8.62
C ASP A 102 -10.54 -14.44 9.32
N ALA A 103 -11.70 -15.05 9.65
CA ALA A 103 -12.81 -14.34 10.27
C ALA A 103 -12.43 -13.68 11.62
N ARG A 104 -11.59 -14.34 12.43
CA ARG A 104 -11.17 -13.84 13.74
C ARG A 104 -10.33 -12.56 13.60
N PHE A 105 -9.47 -12.47 12.59
CA PHE A 105 -8.69 -11.26 12.33
C PHE A 105 -9.59 -10.04 12.07
N PHE A 106 -10.68 -10.24 11.34
CA PHE A 106 -11.64 -9.19 11.01
C PHE A 106 -12.74 -8.98 12.06
N GLY A 107 -12.72 -9.73 13.17
CA GLY A 107 -13.74 -9.63 14.22
C GLY A 107 -15.12 -10.14 13.79
N ILE A 108 -15.16 -11.06 12.82
CA ILE A 108 -16.38 -11.65 12.26
C ILE A 108 -16.62 -13.01 12.92
N SER A 109 -17.87 -13.26 13.33
CA SER A 109 -18.24 -14.55 13.94
C SER A 109 -18.17 -15.70 12.93
N GLU A 110 -17.88 -16.92 13.38
CA GLU A 110 -17.81 -18.09 12.47
C GLU A 110 -19.13 -18.32 11.72
N ARG A 111 -20.27 -18.15 12.41
CA ARG A 111 -21.61 -18.27 11.83
C ARG A 111 -21.88 -17.24 10.73
N GLU A 112 -21.47 -15.99 10.96
CA GLU A 112 -21.60 -14.94 9.95
C GLU A 112 -20.66 -15.23 8.77
N ALA A 113 -19.41 -15.60 9.05
CA ALA A 113 -18.41 -15.91 8.04
C ALA A 113 -18.90 -17.01 7.09
N GLU A 114 -19.52 -18.08 7.58
CA GLU A 114 -20.08 -19.17 6.75
C GLU A 114 -21.11 -18.68 5.72
N ARG A 115 -21.96 -17.73 6.10
CA ARG A 115 -23.02 -17.16 5.23
C ARG A 115 -22.53 -16.01 4.35
N MET A 116 -21.40 -15.40 4.69
CA MET A 116 -20.83 -14.31 3.91
C MET A 116 -20.48 -14.78 2.49
N ASP A 117 -20.82 -13.97 1.48
CA ASP A 117 -20.32 -14.19 0.13
C ASP A 117 -18.78 -14.23 0.15
N PRO A 118 -18.14 -15.29 -0.37
CA PRO A 118 -16.69 -15.37 -0.52
C PRO A 118 -16.05 -14.16 -1.23
N GLN A 119 -16.78 -13.45 -2.10
CA GLN A 119 -16.33 -12.20 -2.71
C GLN A 119 -16.05 -11.11 -1.66
N GLN A 120 -16.88 -11.00 -0.62
CA GLN A 120 -16.65 -10.07 0.50
C GLN A 120 -15.38 -10.44 1.27
N ARG A 121 -15.19 -11.74 1.52
CA ARG A 121 -14.04 -12.28 2.26
C ARG A 121 -12.73 -12.01 1.53
N LEU A 122 -12.69 -12.26 0.22
CA LEU A 122 -11.53 -11.99 -0.63
C LEU A 122 -11.20 -10.50 -0.68
N VAL A 123 -12.21 -9.65 -0.87
CA VAL A 123 -11.98 -8.19 -0.93
C VAL A 123 -11.43 -7.65 0.39
N LEU A 124 -11.88 -8.17 1.55
CA LEU A 124 -11.33 -7.80 2.87
C LEU A 124 -9.83 -8.08 2.97
N GLU A 125 -9.39 -9.28 2.60
CA GLU A 125 -7.98 -9.66 2.65
C GLU A 125 -7.15 -8.89 1.60
N VAL A 126 -7.63 -8.83 0.35
CA VAL A 126 -6.89 -8.19 -0.74
C VAL A 126 -6.79 -6.68 -0.57
N ALA A 127 -7.82 -6.02 -0.04
CA ALA A 127 -7.76 -4.59 0.27
C ALA A 127 -6.82 -4.28 1.45
N TRP A 128 -6.79 -5.15 2.47
CA TRP A 128 -5.81 -5.03 3.57
C TRP A 128 -4.39 -5.08 3.03
N GLU A 129 -4.11 -6.07 2.18
CA GLU A 129 -2.82 -6.25 1.53
C GLU A 129 -2.42 -5.07 0.63
N ALA A 130 -3.38 -4.48 -0.09
CA ALA A 130 -3.13 -3.31 -0.92
C ALA A 130 -2.73 -2.08 -0.08
N LEU A 131 -3.37 -1.87 1.08
CA LEU A 131 -2.99 -0.82 2.04
C LEU A 131 -1.63 -1.07 2.66
N GLU A 132 -1.35 -2.31 3.07
CA GLU A 132 -0.04 -2.68 3.57
C GLU A 132 1.05 -2.43 2.51
N ARG A 133 0.85 -2.84 1.27
CA ARG A 133 1.81 -2.57 0.18
C ARG A 133 1.96 -1.08 -0.12
N ALA A 134 0.94 -0.26 0.15
CA ALA A 134 1.01 1.21 0.07
C ALA A 134 1.72 1.89 1.25
N GLY A 135 2.14 1.12 2.26
CA GLY A 135 2.70 1.65 3.50
C GLY A 135 1.68 2.45 4.31
N HIS A 136 0.41 2.04 4.24
CA HIS A 136 -0.70 2.61 5.01
C HIS A 136 -1.13 1.62 6.09
N ALA A 137 -0.66 1.85 7.32
CA ALA A 137 -1.21 1.18 8.48
C ALA A 137 -2.70 1.52 8.62
N VAL A 138 -3.55 0.51 8.82
CA VAL A 138 -5.02 0.71 8.83
C VAL A 138 -5.46 1.65 9.95
N ASP A 139 -4.80 1.62 11.12
CA ASP A 139 -5.09 2.54 12.23
C ASP A 139 -4.81 4.00 11.88
N ARG A 140 -3.84 4.25 10.99
CA ARG A 140 -3.55 5.59 10.46
C ARG A 140 -4.54 5.96 9.36
N ALA A 141 -4.81 5.03 8.44
CA ALA A 141 -5.79 5.22 7.36
C ALA A 141 -7.19 5.52 7.91
N ARG A 142 -7.57 5.00 9.09
CA ARG A 142 -8.80 5.34 9.80
C ARG A 142 -8.95 6.83 10.11
N ARG A 143 -7.84 7.56 10.23
CA ARG A 143 -7.84 9.03 10.47
C ARG A 143 -7.96 9.82 9.17
N GLU A 144 -7.92 9.14 8.03
CA GLU A 144 -8.03 9.71 6.70
C GLU A 144 -9.45 9.53 6.13
N ARG A 145 -9.78 10.28 5.07
CA ARG A 145 -11.05 10.10 4.34
C ARG A 145 -10.82 9.08 3.24
N VAL A 146 -10.81 7.80 3.61
CA VAL A 146 -10.62 6.71 2.66
C VAL A 146 -11.92 6.40 1.93
N GLY A 147 -11.91 6.45 0.59
CA GLY A 147 -13.01 5.99 -0.27
C GLY A 147 -12.84 4.53 -0.72
N VAL A 148 -13.94 3.85 -1.02
CA VAL A 148 -13.99 2.43 -1.40
C VAL A 148 -14.89 2.26 -2.63
N PHE A 149 -14.34 1.76 -3.73
CA PHE A 149 -15.01 1.62 -5.02
C PHE A 149 -14.74 0.21 -5.57
N VAL A 150 -15.76 -0.66 -5.57
CA VAL A 150 -15.57 -2.08 -5.95
C VAL A 150 -16.49 -2.46 -7.10
N GLY A 151 -15.93 -2.99 -8.18
CA GLY A 151 -16.67 -3.57 -9.28
C GLY A 151 -17.09 -5.02 -9.01
N VAL A 152 -18.39 -5.32 -9.12
CA VAL A 152 -18.98 -6.64 -8.84
C VAL A 152 -20.20 -6.83 -9.74
N MET A 153 -20.43 -8.01 -10.30
CA MET A 153 -21.65 -8.28 -11.10
C MET A 153 -22.46 -9.53 -10.70
N ASN A 154 -21.86 -10.48 -9.97
CA ASN A 154 -22.51 -11.76 -9.64
C ASN A 154 -22.82 -11.85 -8.13
N ASN A 155 -23.83 -12.64 -7.76
CA ASN A 155 -24.21 -12.96 -6.36
C ASN A 155 -24.65 -14.43 -6.21
N ASP A 156 -23.81 -15.32 -6.73
CA ASP A 156 -24.05 -16.76 -6.78
C ASP A 156 -24.19 -17.39 -5.38
N TYR A 157 -23.32 -17.00 -4.45
CA TYR A 157 -23.31 -17.58 -3.11
C TYR A 157 -24.56 -17.20 -2.33
N GLY A 158 -25.03 -15.97 -2.51
CA GLY A 158 -26.33 -15.56 -2.04
C GLY A 158 -27.37 -16.57 -2.52
N GLN A 159 -27.58 -16.73 -3.82
CA GLN A 159 -28.65 -17.61 -4.31
C GLN A 159 -28.60 -19.01 -3.66
N ARG A 160 -27.40 -19.60 -3.55
CA ARG A 160 -27.17 -20.89 -2.87
C ARG A 160 -27.60 -20.94 -1.40
N VAL A 161 -27.30 -19.91 -0.61
CA VAL A 161 -27.74 -19.84 0.80
C VAL A 161 -29.27 -19.88 0.87
N LEU A 162 -29.96 -19.21 -0.06
CA LEU A 162 -31.43 -19.17 -0.06
C LEU A 162 -32.02 -20.52 -0.49
N ASP A 163 -31.42 -21.15 -1.49
CA ASP A 163 -31.86 -22.45 -2.00
C ASP A 163 -31.69 -23.56 -0.95
N GLN A 164 -30.65 -23.49 -0.12
CA GLN A 164 -30.37 -24.49 0.92
C GLN A 164 -31.16 -24.26 2.21
N GLU A 165 -31.21 -23.04 2.75
CA GLU A 165 -31.81 -22.77 4.06
C GLU A 165 -33.29 -22.33 3.98
N GLY A 166 -33.75 -21.94 2.79
CA GLY A 166 -35.10 -21.39 2.58
C GLY A 166 -35.36 -20.11 3.38
N LEU A 167 -36.63 -19.69 3.45
CA LEU A 167 -37.04 -18.50 4.19
C LEU A 167 -36.82 -18.63 5.71
N ALA A 168 -36.79 -19.86 6.24
CA ALA A 168 -36.55 -20.11 7.66
C ALA A 168 -35.11 -19.84 8.09
N GLY A 169 -34.15 -19.87 7.16
CA GLY A 169 -32.74 -19.54 7.40
C GLY A 169 -32.45 -18.05 7.54
N ILE A 170 -33.41 -17.17 7.20
CA ILE A 170 -33.23 -15.72 7.22
C ILE A 170 -33.15 -15.22 8.66
N ASP A 171 -31.95 -14.77 9.04
CA ASP A 171 -31.68 -14.10 10.31
C ASP A 171 -31.23 -12.63 10.09
N PRO A 172 -31.04 -11.82 11.15
CA PRO A 172 -30.66 -10.41 10.99
C PRO A 172 -29.35 -10.17 10.23
N THR A 173 -28.46 -11.17 10.14
CA THR A 173 -27.18 -11.06 9.41
C THR A 173 -27.31 -11.37 7.93
N PHE A 174 -28.43 -11.99 7.51
CA PHE A 174 -28.66 -12.51 6.16
C PHE A 174 -28.39 -11.46 5.06
N MET A 175 -28.94 -10.26 5.21
CA MET A 175 -28.74 -9.20 4.21
C MET A 175 -27.28 -8.75 4.13
N GLY A 176 -26.64 -8.51 5.28
CA GLY A 176 -25.25 -8.07 5.34
C GLY A 176 -24.26 -9.13 4.87
N ALA A 177 -24.59 -10.41 4.99
CA ALA A 177 -23.76 -11.50 4.50
C ALA A 177 -23.80 -11.66 2.98
N ARG A 178 -24.85 -11.20 2.30
CA ARG A 178 -25.09 -11.51 0.87
C ARG A 178 -25.15 -10.32 -0.07
N ALA A 179 -25.49 -9.13 0.43
CA ALA A 179 -25.70 -7.99 -0.46
C ALA A 179 -24.38 -7.52 -1.07
N ASN A 180 -24.36 -7.26 -2.38
CA ASN A 180 -23.14 -6.75 -3.04
C ASN A 180 -22.67 -5.44 -2.39
N CYS A 181 -23.58 -4.56 -1.98
CA CYS A 181 -23.21 -3.32 -1.29
C CYS A 181 -22.46 -3.54 0.05
N ALA A 182 -22.58 -4.73 0.66
CA ALA A 182 -21.82 -5.07 1.85
C ALA A 182 -20.31 -5.25 1.56
N ILE A 183 -19.91 -5.49 0.31
CA ILE A 183 -18.49 -5.63 -0.08
C ILE A 183 -17.73 -4.33 0.22
N SER A 184 -18.21 -3.18 -0.26
CA SER A 184 -17.60 -1.89 0.05
C SER A 184 -17.95 -1.44 1.48
N GLY A 185 -19.20 -1.67 1.92
CA GLY A 185 -19.67 -1.26 3.24
C GLY A 185 -18.92 -1.89 4.40
N ARG A 186 -18.54 -3.17 4.31
CA ARG A 186 -17.79 -3.87 5.37
C ARG A 186 -16.37 -3.35 5.52
N LEU A 187 -15.68 -3.03 4.42
CA LEU A 187 -14.37 -2.38 4.46
C LEU A 187 -14.47 -1.07 5.24
N SER A 188 -15.46 -0.24 4.89
CA SER A 188 -15.67 1.04 5.57
C SER A 188 -16.04 0.88 7.04
N TYR A 189 -16.92 -0.08 7.35
CA TYR A 189 -17.39 -0.35 8.72
C TYR A 189 -16.26 -0.87 9.63
N LEU A 190 -15.54 -1.91 9.21
CA LEU A 190 -14.53 -2.58 10.04
C LEU A 190 -13.31 -1.69 10.30
N TRP A 191 -12.93 -0.86 9.33
CA TRP A 191 -11.75 -0.01 9.43
C TRP A 191 -12.06 1.45 9.77
N GLY A 192 -13.34 1.80 9.89
CA GLY A 192 -13.80 3.14 10.26
C GLY A 192 -13.56 4.19 9.18
N PHE A 193 -13.62 3.81 7.90
CA PHE A 193 -13.46 4.75 6.78
C PHE A 193 -14.71 5.59 6.57
N GLN A 194 -14.50 6.86 6.21
CA GLN A 194 -15.56 7.86 6.09
C GLN A 194 -15.65 8.53 4.70
N GLY A 195 -14.88 8.06 3.72
CA GLY A 195 -15.04 8.50 2.33
C GLY A 195 -16.19 7.78 1.62
N PRO A 196 -16.47 8.10 0.34
CA PRO A 196 -17.49 7.41 -0.44
C PRO A 196 -17.26 5.90 -0.48
N SER A 197 -18.31 5.11 -0.27
CA SER A 197 -18.23 3.65 -0.27
C SER A 197 -19.33 3.09 -1.15
N LEU A 198 -18.97 2.53 -2.30
CA LEU A 198 -19.93 2.09 -3.30
C LEU A 198 -19.46 0.85 -4.07
N VAL A 199 -20.45 0.10 -4.52
CA VAL A 199 -20.28 -1.00 -5.47
C VAL A 199 -20.82 -0.58 -6.83
N VAL A 200 -20.10 -0.94 -7.88
CA VAL A 200 -20.44 -0.64 -9.27
C VAL A 200 -20.69 -1.94 -10.02
N ASP A 201 -21.81 -2.00 -10.72
CA ASP A 201 -22.09 -3.06 -11.70
C ASP A 201 -22.34 -2.43 -13.08
N THR A 202 -21.33 -2.53 -13.93
CA THR A 202 -21.42 -2.24 -15.37
C THR A 202 -20.97 -3.46 -16.17
N ALA A 203 -21.30 -4.66 -15.66
CA ALA A 203 -20.79 -5.94 -16.14
C ALA A 203 -19.25 -5.93 -16.22
N CYS A 204 -18.67 -6.30 -17.35
CA CYS A 204 -17.22 -6.53 -17.48
C CYS A 204 -16.35 -5.26 -17.36
N SER A 205 -16.94 -4.06 -17.47
CA SER A 205 -16.22 -2.80 -17.25
C SER A 205 -16.20 -2.34 -15.79
N SER A 206 -16.89 -3.04 -14.88
CA SER A 206 -17.14 -2.62 -13.49
C SER A 206 -15.89 -2.13 -12.75
N SER A 207 -14.79 -2.90 -12.77
CA SER A 207 -13.58 -2.48 -12.04
C SER A 207 -12.91 -1.22 -12.63
N LEU A 208 -12.94 -1.00 -13.96
CA LEU A 208 -12.38 0.24 -14.52
C LEU A 208 -13.29 1.43 -14.25
N VAL A 209 -14.60 1.23 -14.24
CA VAL A 209 -15.55 2.28 -13.83
C VAL A 209 -15.35 2.62 -12.35
N ALA A 210 -15.15 1.62 -11.48
CA ALA A 210 -14.81 1.84 -10.07
C ALA A 210 -13.51 2.64 -9.90
N VAL A 211 -12.45 2.32 -10.67
CA VAL A 211 -11.21 3.11 -10.71
C VAL A 211 -11.46 4.53 -11.22
N HIS A 212 -12.25 4.71 -12.27
CA HIS A 212 -12.61 6.04 -12.77
C HIS A 212 -13.29 6.89 -11.70
N LEU A 213 -14.30 6.34 -11.00
CA LEU A 213 -15.00 7.03 -9.91
C LEU A 213 -14.07 7.36 -8.74
N ALA A 214 -13.17 6.45 -8.38
CA ALA A 214 -12.14 6.71 -7.37
C ALA A 214 -11.22 7.88 -7.77
N CYS A 215 -10.79 7.93 -9.03
CA CYS A 215 -9.99 9.05 -9.54
C CYS A 215 -10.78 10.38 -9.48
N GLN A 216 -12.06 10.38 -9.82
CA GLN A 216 -12.90 11.58 -9.72
C GLN A 216 -13.04 12.03 -8.25
N SER A 217 -13.33 11.10 -7.34
CA SER A 217 -13.49 11.38 -5.91
C SER A 217 -12.21 11.95 -5.28
N LEU A 218 -11.03 11.44 -5.67
CA LEU A 218 -9.74 11.99 -5.27
C LEU A 218 -9.50 13.39 -5.83
N ARG A 219 -9.81 13.64 -7.10
CA ARG A 219 -9.68 14.98 -7.73
C ARG A 219 -10.61 16.02 -7.12
N ASN A 220 -11.82 15.59 -6.74
CA ASN A 220 -12.83 16.44 -6.12
C ASN A 220 -12.60 16.66 -4.62
N GLY A 221 -11.67 15.93 -3.99
CA GLY A 221 -11.36 16.06 -2.57
C GLY A 221 -12.36 15.39 -1.62
N GLU A 222 -13.29 14.59 -2.15
CA GLU A 222 -14.23 13.77 -1.37
C GLU A 222 -13.48 12.71 -0.52
N CYS A 223 -12.36 12.23 -1.05
CA CYS A 223 -11.40 11.37 -0.35
C CYS A 223 -9.95 11.85 -0.57
N ASN A 224 -9.03 11.38 0.26
CA ASN A 224 -7.58 11.59 0.10
C ASN A 224 -6.82 10.30 -0.22
N VAL A 225 -7.40 9.15 0.14
CA VAL A 225 -6.97 7.81 -0.26
C VAL A 225 -8.20 7.08 -0.82
N ALA A 226 -8.04 6.29 -1.87
CA ALA A 226 -9.11 5.46 -2.40
C ALA A 226 -8.65 4.02 -2.62
N LEU A 227 -9.49 3.07 -2.23
CA LEU A 227 -9.40 1.68 -2.64
C LEU A 227 -10.31 1.47 -3.84
N ALA A 228 -9.73 1.02 -4.95
CA ALA A 228 -10.47 0.81 -6.19
C ALA A 228 -10.13 -0.55 -6.81
N GLY A 229 -11.13 -1.32 -7.22
CA GLY A 229 -10.87 -2.67 -7.72
C GLY A 229 -12.11 -3.39 -8.20
N GLY A 230 -12.03 -4.72 -8.24
CA GLY A 230 -13.16 -5.58 -8.55
C GLY A 230 -12.92 -7.02 -8.16
N VAL A 231 -14.02 -7.76 -8.03
CA VAL A 231 -14.01 -9.18 -7.67
C VAL A 231 -15.04 -9.92 -8.52
N ASN A 232 -14.70 -11.15 -8.90
CA ASN A 232 -15.58 -12.08 -9.58
C ASN A 232 -15.29 -13.50 -9.12
N LEU A 233 -16.33 -14.25 -8.77
CA LEU A 233 -16.24 -15.69 -8.48
C LEU A 233 -17.26 -16.47 -9.31
N LEU A 234 -16.91 -17.72 -9.63
CA LEU A 234 -17.70 -18.63 -10.43
C LEU A 234 -18.21 -19.71 -9.48
N LEU A 235 -19.25 -19.38 -8.72
CA LEU A 235 -19.71 -20.29 -7.68
C LEU A 235 -20.84 -21.17 -8.20
N SER A 236 -21.63 -20.71 -9.17
CA SER A 236 -22.84 -21.40 -9.64
C SER A 236 -22.85 -21.61 -11.18
N PRO A 237 -23.46 -22.70 -11.70
CA PRO A 237 -23.40 -23.03 -13.13
C PRO A 237 -24.31 -22.18 -14.04
N GLU A 238 -25.28 -21.47 -13.49
CA GLU A 238 -26.40 -20.82 -14.21
C GLU A 238 -25.89 -19.83 -15.25
N VAL A 239 -24.93 -18.99 -14.86
CA VAL A 239 -24.32 -18.00 -15.78
C VAL A 239 -23.50 -18.71 -16.86
N SER A 240 -22.84 -19.82 -16.55
CA SER A 240 -22.10 -20.62 -17.55
C SER A 240 -23.02 -21.30 -18.55
N VAL A 241 -24.19 -21.78 -18.11
CA VAL A 241 -25.24 -22.33 -18.98
C VAL A 241 -25.78 -21.25 -19.91
N TYR A 242 -26.13 -20.08 -19.35
CA TYR A 242 -26.58 -18.94 -20.15
C TYR A 242 -25.53 -18.55 -21.22
N LEU A 243 -24.26 -18.39 -20.84
CA LEU A 243 -23.20 -17.99 -21.77
C LEU A 243 -22.90 -19.07 -22.83
N SER A 244 -23.05 -20.35 -22.48
CA SER A 244 -22.95 -21.44 -23.46
C SER A 244 -24.10 -21.39 -24.47
N SER A 245 -25.33 -21.14 -24.00
CA SER A 245 -26.50 -21.03 -24.88
C SER A 245 -26.43 -19.85 -25.85
N SER A 246 -25.69 -18.78 -25.49
CA SER A 246 -25.45 -17.63 -26.37
C SER A 246 -24.23 -17.80 -27.28
N GLY A 247 -23.53 -18.94 -27.24
CA GLY A 247 -22.30 -19.18 -28.01
C GLY A 247 -21.13 -18.28 -27.60
N ALA A 248 -21.11 -17.76 -26.38
CA ALA A 248 -20.09 -16.81 -25.92
C ALA A 248 -18.83 -17.50 -25.37
N LEU A 249 -18.95 -18.75 -24.91
CA LEU A 249 -17.86 -19.50 -24.31
C LEU A 249 -17.03 -20.23 -25.37
N SER A 250 -15.71 -20.20 -25.21
CA SER A 250 -14.81 -21.04 -26.00
C SER A 250 -14.94 -22.50 -25.55
N PRO A 251 -15.04 -23.49 -26.48
CA PRO A 251 -15.12 -24.91 -26.13
C PRO A 251 -13.92 -25.41 -25.31
N ASP A 252 -12.71 -24.90 -25.56
CA ASP A 252 -11.50 -25.28 -24.82
C ASP A 252 -11.27 -24.45 -23.54
N GLY A 253 -12.18 -23.52 -23.25
CA GLY A 253 -12.14 -22.67 -22.07
C GLY A 253 -11.04 -21.61 -22.09
N ARG A 254 -10.47 -21.27 -23.25
CA ARG A 254 -9.39 -20.28 -23.37
C ARG A 254 -9.85 -19.00 -24.05
N CYS A 255 -9.14 -17.91 -23.77
CA CYS A 255 -9.25 -16.67 -24.53
C CYS A 255 -8.15 -16.65 -25.61
N LYS A 256 -8.52 -16.89 -26.87
CA LYS A 256 -7.59 -16.92 -28.02
C LYS A 256 -7.53 -15.56 -28.72
N SER A 257 -7.33 -14.51 -27.93
CA SER A 257 -7.45 -13.12 -28.36
C SER A 257 -6.53 -12.80 -29.54
N PHE A 258 -7.11 -12.27 -30.62
CA PHE A 258 -6.48 -11.89 -31.88
C PHE A 258 -5.99 -13.03 -32.77
N ASP A 259 -6.19 -14.28 -32.36
CA ASP A 259 -5.88 -15.46 -33.17
C ASP A 259 -7.00 -15.77 -34.17
N ALA A 260 -6.67 -16.42 -35.29
CA ALA A 260 -7.64 -16.86 -36.29
C ALA A 260 -8.65 -17.88 -35.72
N SER A 261 -8.27 -18.62 -34.67
CA SER A 261 -9.11 -19.57 -33.95
C SER A 261 -9.90 -18.97 -32.77
N ALA A 262 -9.98 -17.65 -32.66
CA ALA A 262 -10.83 -16.94 -31.70
C ALA A 262 -12.31 -17.35 -31.83
N ASP A 263 -12.82 -18.07 -30.83
CA ASP A 263 -14.13 -18.73 -30.82
C ASP A 263 -14.95 -18.47 -29.53
N GLY A 264 -14.57 -17.46 -28.75
CA GLY A 264 -15.21 -17.13 -27.48
C GLY A 264 -14.19 -16.93 -26.36
N PHE A 265 -14.66 -16.90 -25.12
CA PHE A 265 -13.82 -16.73 -23.95
C PHE A 265 -13.98 -17.87 -22.94
N GLY A 266 -12.92 -18.12 -22.16
CA GLY A 266 -13.00 -18.89 -20.92
C GLY A 266 -13.33 -17.99 -19.75
N ARG A 267 -14.31 -18.33 -18.92
CA ARG A 267 -14.63 -17.57 -17.71
C ARG A 267 -13.52 -17.72 -16.67
N ALA A 268 -13.34 -16.72 -15.82
CA ALA A 268 -12.40 -16.79 -14.71
C ALA A 268 -12.87 -16.10 -13.42
N GLU A 269 -12.28 -16.53 -12.32
CA GLU A 269 -12.36 -15.95 -10.99
C GLU A 269 -11.16 -15.01 -10.76
N ALA A 270 -11.38 -13.87 -10.11
CA ALA A 270 -10.30 -12.99 -9.70
C ALA A 270 -10.76 -11.99 -8.63
N CYS A 271 -9.82 -11.52 -7.82
CA CYS A 271 -9.98 -10.33 -6.99
C CYS A 271 -8.76 -9.43 -7.18
N GLY A 272 -8.98 -8.14 -7.38
CA GLY A 272 -7.89 -7.16 -7.48
C GLY A 272 -8.30 -5.83 -6.85
N VAL A 273 -7.41 -5.26 -6.02
CA VAL A 273 -7.61 -3.94 -5.39
C VAL A 273 -6.34 -3.10 -5.55
N LEU A 274 -6.52 -1.83 -5.91
CA LEU A 274 -5.51 -0.78 -5.97
C LEU A 274 -5.72 0.22 -4.84
N ALA A 275 -4.63 0.68 -4.23
CA ALA A 275 -4.63 1.85 -3.35
C ALA A 275 -4.15 3.08 -4.14
N LEU A 276 -4.97 4.13 -4.13
CA LEU A 276 -4.83 5.32 -4.97
C LEU A 276 -4.74 6.60 -4.12
N GLU A 277 -3.91 7.53 -4.56
CA GLU A 277 -3.74 8.87 -3.97
C GLU A 277 -3.56 9.92 -5.08
N ARG A 278 -3.82 11.20 -4.78
CA ARG A 278 -3.31 12.27 -5.66
C ARG A 278 -1.78 12.19 -5.69
N LEU A 279 -1.18 12.40 -6.87
CA LEU A 279 0.27 12.29 -7.04
C LEU A 279 1.02 13.27 -6.11
N SER A 280 0.50 14.48 -5.96
CA SER A 280 1.01 15.48 -5.00
C SER A 280 1.03 14.97 -3.56
N ASP A 281 -0.04 14.36 -3.07
CA ASP A 281 -0.13 13.80 -1.72
C ASP A 281 0.80 12.60 -1.52
N ALA A 282 0.84 11.69 -2.51
CA ALA A 282 1.73 10.54 -2.49
C ALA A 282 3.20 10.97 -2.41
N ARG A 283 3.58 12.03 -3.14
CA ARG A 283 4.93 12.63 -3.08
C ARG A 283 5.22 13.28 -1.72
N ALA A 284 4.28 14.09 -1.21
CA ALA A 284 4.42 14.74 0.09
C ALA A 284 4.59 13.72 1.23
N ARG A 285 3.95 12.56 1.10
CA ARG A 285 4.04 11.45 2.05
C ARG A 285 5.29 10.57 1.88
N GLY A 286 6.05 10.73 0.80
CA GLY A 286 7.18 9.86 0.45
C GLY A 286 6.73 8.43 0.10
N ALA A 287 5.58 8.28 -0.56
CA ALA A 287 5.01 7.01 -0.93
C ALA A 287 5.80 6.32 -2.05
N ASN A 288 5.75 4.98 -2.07
CA ASN A 288 6.19 4.21 -3.22
C ASN A 288 5.16 4.32 -4.35
N ILE A 289 5.45 5.09 -5.40
CA ILE A 289 4.57 5.21 -6.56
C ILE A 289 4.88 4.07 -7.53
N LEU A 290 3.91 3.19 -7.76
CA LEU A 290 4.04 2.04 -8.67
C LEU A 290 3.80 2.45 -10.13
N ALA A 291 2.81 3.30 -10.37
CA ALA A 291 2.45 3.89 -11.65
C ALA A 291 1.55 5.11 -11.46
N ILE A 292 1.26 5.84 -12.54
CA ILE A 292 0.43 7.05 -12.53
C ILE A 292 -0.74 6.85 -13.49
N ILE A 293 -1.97 7.05 -12.99
CA ILE A 293 -3.17 7.22 -13.82
C ILE A 293 -3.21 8.69 -14.26
N ARG A 294 -2.96 8.94 -15.54
CA ARG A 294 -2.98 10.28 -16.13
C ARG A 294 -4.40 10.74 -16.42
N GLY A 295 -5.22 9.85 -16.94
CA GLY A 295 -6.61 10.14 -17.29
C GLY A 295 -7.42 8.87 -17.47
N SER A 296 -8.74 9.04 -17.47
CA SER A 296 -9.69 7.96 -17.72
C SER A 296 -10.99 8.52 -18.27
N ALA A 297 -11.74 7.69 -18.99
CA ALA A 297 -13.06 8.03 -19.49
C ALA A 297 -13.99 6.83 -19.40
N VAL A 298 -15.28 7.11 -19.22
CA VAL A 298 -16.37 6.15 -19.25
C VAL A 298 -17.41 6.65 -20.25
N GLY A 299 -17.88 5.76 -21.12
CA GLY A 299 -18.87 6.05 -22.16
C GLY A 299 -19.85 4.89 -22.34
N HIS A 300 -20.69 4.97 -23.37
CA HIS A 300 -21.64 3.91 -23.71
C HIS A 300 -21.69 3.72 -25.22
N ASP A 301 -21.91 2.48 -25.67
CA ASP A 301 -22.11 2.12 -27.08
C ASP A 301 -23.30 2.83 -27.75
N GLY A 302 -24.22 3.40 -26.97
CA GLY A 302 -25.51 3.89 -27.47
C GLY A 302 -26.30 2.80 -28.22
N PRO A 303 -27.09 3.15 -29.25
CA PRO A 303 -27.72 2.16 -30.11
C PRO A 303 -26.68 1.47 -31.00
N SER A 304 -26.59 0.14 -30.92
CA SER A 304 -25.85 -0.73 -31.83
C SER A 304 -26.79 -1.74 -32.51
N SER A 305 -26.27 -2.64 -33.35
CA SER A 305 -27.10 -3.59 -34.11
C SER A 305 -27.85 -4.61 -33.25
N ALA A 306 -27.40 -4.85 -32.02
CA ALA A 306 -28.16 -5.55 -30.97
C ALA A 306 -27.59 -5.21 -29.59
N PHE A 307 -28.37 -5.41 -28.52
CA PHE A 307 -28.04 -4.97 -27.16
C PHE A 307 -26.62 -5.32 -26.67
N SER A 308 -26.07 -6.46 -27.08
CA SER A 308 -24.74 -6.93 -26.68
C SER A 308 -23.66 -6.84 -27.77
N VAL A 309 -23.97 -6.20 -28.91
CA VAL A 309 -23.01 -6.06 -30.02
C VAL A 309 -22.18 -4.78 -29.82
N PRO A 310 -20.83 -4.87 -29.83
CA PRO A 310 -19.95 -3.73 -29.58
C PRO A 310 -20.03 -2.66 -30.68
N ASN A 311 -19.75 -1.40 -30.32
CA ASN A 311 -19.73 -0.27 -31.25
C ASN A 311 -18.32 0.34 -31.36
N GLY A 312 -17.62 0.07 -32.46
CA GLY A 312 -16.25 0.55 -32.70
C GLY A 312 -16.11 2.09 -32.68
N VAL A 313 -17.14 2.85 -33.09
CA VAL A 313 -17.10 4.33 -33.05
C VAL A 313 -17.17 4.82 -31.61
N ALA A 314 -18.00 4.20 -30.77
CA ALA A 314 -18.08 4.52 -29.35
C ALA A 314 -16.76 4.16 -28.62
N GLN A 315 -16.15 3.02 -28.98
CA GLN A 315 -14.83 2.63 -28.49
C GLN A 315 -13.74 3.66 -28.84
N GLN A 316 -13.72 4.16 -30.08
CA GLN A 316 -12.82 5.26 -30.45
C GLN A 316 -13.09 6.53 -29.63
N GLY A 317 -14.37 6.86 -29.41
CA GLY A 317 -14.79 8.02 -28.62
C GLY A 317 -14.25 7.99 -27.19
N VAL A 318 -14.42 6.86 -26.48
CA VAL A 318 -13.94 6.73 -25.09
C VAL A 318 -12.41 6.77 -25.00
N ILE A 319 -11.69 6.20 -25.98
CA ILE A 319 -10.22 6.27 -26.04
C ILE A 319 -9.77 7.74 -26.21
N ARG A 320 -10.36 8.48 -27.17
CA ARG A 320 -10.04 9.91 -27.37
C ARG A 320 -10.31 10.75 -26.13
N GLN A 321 -11.43 10.52 -25.45
CA GLN A 321 -11.78 11.24 -24.23
C GLN A 321 -10.78 10.97 -23.09
N ALA A 322 -10.34 9.73 -22.93
CA ALA A 322 -9.36 9.38 -21.90
C ALA A 322 -7.99 9.99 -22.19
N LEU A 323 -7.53 9.98 -23.45
CA LEU A 323 -6.30 10.66 -23.90
C LEU A 323 -6.37 12.18 -23.66
N GLN A 324 -7.51 12.80 -23.99
CA GLN A 324 -7.74 14.21 -23.74
C GLN A 324 -7.73 14.53 -22.24
N SER A 325 -8.37 13.69 -21.41
CA SER A 325 -8.33 13.83 -19.95
C SER A 325 -6.91 13.65 -19.39
N ALA A 326 -6.08 12.83 -20.03
CA ALA A 326 -4.70 12.55 -19.63
C ALA A 326 -3.71 13.65 -20.06
N GLY A 327 -4.09 14.47 -21.05
CA GLY A 327 -3.18 15.37 -21.74
C GLY A 327 -2.04 14.60 -22.42
N VAL A 328 -2.38 13.49 -23.07
CA VAL A 328 -1.44 12.56 -23.74
C VAL A 328 -1.82 12.46 -25.21
N ALA A 329 -0.86 12.64 -26.10
CA ALA A 329 -1.04 12.47 -27.53
C ALA A 329 -1.16 10.97 -27.89
N PRO A 330 -1.95 10.60 -28.91
CA PRO A 330 -2.14 9.19 -29.28
C PRO A 330 -0.83 8.43 -29.55
N ALA A 331 0.15 9.07 -30.21
CA ALA A 331 1.45 8.49 -30.52
C ALA A 331 2.34 8.20 -29.29
N GLU A 332 2.11 8.87 -28.14
CA GLU A 332 2.87 8.63 -26.91
C GLU A 332 2.51 7.27 -26.27
N VAL A 333 1.32 6.73 -26.55
CA VAL A 333 0.90 5.42 -26.05
C VAL A 333 1.63 4.33 -26.82
N SER A 334 2.48 3.57 -26.12
CA SER A 334 3.32 2.52 -26.73
C SER A 334 2.85 1.09 -26.44
N TYR A 335 1.92 0.91 -25.49
CA TYR A 335 1.26 -0.36 -25.22
C TYR A 335 -0.25 -0.20 -25.03
N LEU A 336 -1.04 -1.16 -25.51
CA LEU A 336 -2.45 -1.29 -25.19
C LEU A 336 -2.75 -2.65 -24.57
N GLU A 337 -3.28 -2.62 -23.35
CA GLU A 337 -3.94 -3.76 -22.73
C GLU A 337 -5.42 -3.75 -23.14
N ALA A 338 -5.76 -4.63 -24.07
CA ALA A 338 -7.07 -4.71 -24.69
C ALA A 338 -8.12 -5.38 -23.77
N HIS A 339 -9.39 -5.11 -24.06
CA HIS A 339 -10.48 -5.96 -23.61
C HIS A 339 -10.33 -7.37 -24.16
N GLY A 340 -9.98 -7.54 -25.44
CA GLY A 340 -9.46 -8.73 -26.10
C GLY A 340 -9.96 -10.04 -25.50
N THR A 341 -11.23 -10.37 -25.73
CA THR A 341 -11.87 -11.56 -25.16
C THR A 341 -11.63 -12.83 -25.96
N GLY A 342 -11.14 -12.74 -27.21
CA GLY A 342 -11.03 -13.92 -28.08
C GLY A 342 -12.31 -14.21 -28.83
N THR A 343 -13.15 -13.19 -29.06
CA THR A 343 -14.39 -13.36 -29.80
C THR A 343 -14.17 -13.05 -31.28
N ALA A 344 -14.75 -13.89 -32.14
CA ALA A 344 -14.66 -13.78 -33.59
C ALA A 344 -15.01 -12.38 -34.14
N MET A 345 -16.02 -11.72 -33.52
CA MET A 345 -16.49 -10.39 -33.93
C MET A 345 -15.84 -9.26 -33.13
N GLY A 346 -15.64 -9.42 -31.82
CA GLY A 346 -15.15 -8.35 -30.96
C GLY A 346 -13.69 -7.99 -31.19
N ASP A 347 -12.83 -8.98 -31.44
CA ASP A 347 -11.40 -8.75 -31.62
C ASP A 347 -11.08 -7.84 -32.83
N PRO A 348 -11.68 -8.04 -34.03
CA PRO A 348 -11.52 -7.10 -35.15
C PRO A 348 -12.02 -5.69 -34.85
N ILE A 349 -13.21 -5.56 -34.25
CA ILE A 349 -13.80 -4.25 -33.93
C ILE A 349 -12.89 -3.46 -32.98
N GLU A 350 -12.35 -4.13 -31.96
CA GLU A 350 -11.47 -3.50 -30.99
C GLU A 350 -10.11 -3.11 -31.59
N ALA A 351 -9.49 -3.98 -32.39
CA ALA A 351 -8.23 -3.70 -33.09
C ALA A 351 -8.36 -2.50 -34.04
N GLU A 352 -9.44 -2.43 -34.80
CA GLU A 352 -9.71 -1.29 -35.69
C GLU A 352 -10.00 -0.01 -34.91
N ALA A 353 -10.80 -0.08 -33.84
CA ALA A 353 -11.14 1.07 -33.02
C ALA A 353 -9.91 1.67 -32.35
N MET A 354 -9.05 0.85 -31.73
CA MET A 354 -7.82 1.38 -31.12
C MET A 354 -6.88 1.99 -32.17
N TRP A 355 -6.69 1.32 -33.31
CA TRP A 355 -5.72 1.76 -34.31
C TRP A 355 -6.17 3.06 -34.97
N SER A 356 -7.48 3.22 -35.19
CA SER A 356 -8.08 4.44 -35.72
C SER A 356 -7.80 5.68 -34.87
N VAL A 357 -7.52 5.50 -33.57
CA VAL A 357 -7.13 6.60 -32.66
C VAL A 357 -5.61 6.67 -32.50
N LEU A 358 -4.95 5.56 -32.18
CA LEU A 358 -3.55 5.52 -31.78
C LEU A 358 -2.53 5.63 -32.92
N LYS A 359 -2.99 5.56 -34.18
CA LYS A 359 -2.15 5.85 -35.36
C LYS A 359 -1.86 7.34 -35.54
N GLU A 360 -2.66 8.22 -34.95
CA GLU A 360 -2.54 9.67 -35.14
C GLU A 360 -1.20 10.19 -34.60
N GLY A 361 -0.44 10.88 -35.45
CA GLY A 361 0.87 11.45 -35.10
C GLY A 361 2.02 10.44 -35.02
N ARG A 362 1.75 9.15 -35.25
CA ARG A 362 2.75 8.07 -35.17
C ARG A 362 3.61 8.03 -36.44
N GLN A 363 4.93 8.01 -36.28
CA GLN A 363 5.87 8.06 -37.41
C GLN A 363 6.16 6.66 -37.98
N GLY A 364 6.66 6.61 -39.22
CA GLY A 364 7.06 5.35 -39.86
C GLY A 364 8.13 4.61 -39.05
N GLY A 365 7.81 3.39 -38.60
CA GLY A 365 8.71 2.53 -37.81
C GLY A 365 8.35 2.39 -36.33
N GLU A 366 7.52 3.27 -35.77
CA GLU A 366 7.05 3.17 -34.39
C GLU A 366 5.88 2.18 -34.29
N SER A 367 6.10 1.00 -33.71
CA SER A 367 5.03 0.02 -33.48
C SER A 367 4.29 0.28 -32.16
N LEU A 368 2.97 0.07 -32.16
CA LEU A 368 2.16 -0.04 -30.96
C LEU A 368 2.18 -1.51 -30.51
N TRP A 369 2.50 -1.77 -29.25
CA TRP A 369 2.34 -3.10 -28.69
C TRP A 369 0.90 -3.30 -28.22
N MET A 370 0.35 -4.49 -28.43
CA MET A 370 -1.00 -4.86 -28.00
C MET A 370 -0.99 -6.23 -27.33
N GLY A 371 -1.78 -6.41 -26.28
CA GLY A 371 -1.99 -7.72 -25.66
C GLY A 371 -3.23 -7.78 -24.78
N SER A 372 -3.51 -8.98 -24.26
CA SER A 372 -4.60 -9.23 -23.31
C SER A 372 -4.15 -10.27 -22.28
N VAL A 373 -4.24 -9.91 -21.00
CA VAL A 373 -3.99 -10.78 -19.84
C VAL A 373 -4.92 -11.99 -19.81
N LYS A 374 -6.06 -11.91 -20.50
CA LYS A 374 -7.06 -12.98 -20.52
C LYS A 374 -6.54 -14.26 -21.15
N THR A 375 -5.51 -14.14 -21.99
CA THR A 375 -4.79 -15.29 -22.55
C THR A 375 -4.02 -16.08 -21.48
N ASN A 376 -3.66 -15.46 -20.34
CA ASN A 376 -3.03 -16.13 -19.21
C ASN A 376 -4.04 -16.63 -18.18
N VAL A 377 -4.99 -15.79 -17.77
CA VAL A 377 -5.83 -16.06 -16.58
C VAL A 377 -7.29 -16.38 -16.89
N GLY A 378 -7.68 -16.43 -18.17
CA GLY A 378 -9.07 -16.43 -18.59
C GLY A 378 -9.72 -15.05 -18.42
N TYR A 379 -11.05 -14.97 -18.54
CA TYR A 379 -11.81 -13.72 -18.49
C TYR A 379 -12.46 -13.49 -17.12
N PRO A 380 -11.90 -12.62 -16.26
CA PRO A 380 -12.36 -12.49 -14.87
C PRO A 380 -13.52 -11.49 -14.70
N GLU A 381 -14.29 -11.29 -15.76
CA GLU A 381 -15.54 -10.53 -15.79
C GLU A 381 -15.42 -9.16 -15.06
N ALA A 382 -16.02 -9.00 -13.88
CA ALA A 382 -16.10 -7.72 -13.17
C ALA A 382 -14.74 -7.19 -12.72
N ALA A 383 -13.77 -8.10 -12.51
CA ALA A 383 -12.40 -7.79 -12.15
C ALA A 383 -11.46 -7.61 -13.37
N SER A 384 -11.96 -7.79 -14.60
CA SER A 384 -11.12 -7.76 -15.81
C SER A 384 -10.31 -6.49 -15.98
N GLY A 385 -10.89 -5.35 -15.65
CA GLY A 385 -10.22 -4.07 -15.82
C GLY A 385 -9.00 -3.92 -14.91
N VAL A 386 -9.18 -4.18 -13.62
CA VAL A 386 -8.13 -4.01 -12.62
C VAL A 386 -7.01 -5.03 -12.80
N VAL A 387 -7.31 -6.25 -13.23
CA VAL A 387 -6.29 -7.27 -13.57
C VAL A 387 -5.43 -6.82 -14.75
N GLY A 388 -6.05 -6.24 -15.79
CA GLY A 388 -5.34 -5.63 -16.91
C GLY A 388 -4.45 -4.46 -16.46
N MET A 389 -4.95 -3.58 -15.59
CA MET A 389 -4.14 -2.50 -15.01
C MET A 389 -2.93 -3.03 -14.24
N MET A 390 -3.10 -4.05 -13.40
CA MET A 390 -2.00 -4.66 -12.63
C MET A 390 -0.91 -5.23 -13.54
N LYS A 391 -1.29 -5.91 -14.64
CA LYS A 391 -0.33 -6.37 -15.65
C LYS A 391 0.51 -5.21 -16.20
N VAL A 392 -0.15 -4.11 -16.58
CA VAL A 392 0.54 -2.92 -17.11
C VAL A 392 1.46 -2.30 -16.06
N VAL A 393 1.01 -2.17 -14.81
CA VAL A 393 1.84 -1.65 -13.72
C VAL A 393 3.10 -2.51 -13.53
N LEU A 394 2.95 -3.83 -13.48
CA LEU A 394 4.08 -4.76 -13.37
C LEU A 394 5.01 -4.65 -14.58
N ALA A 395 4.46 -4.60 -15.80
CA ALA A 395 5.24 -4.43 -17.03
C ALA A 395 6.05 -3.12 -17.05
N MET A 396 5.49 -2.01 -16.55
CA MET A 396 6.22 -0.74 -16.40
C MET A 396 7.36 -0.87 -15.40
N ARG A 397 7.11 -1.48 -14.24
CA ARG A 397 8.12 -1.65 -13.18
C ARG A 397 9.30 -2.52 -13.59
N HIS A 398 9.05 -3.54 -14.41
CA HIS A 398 10.08 -4.42 -14.94
C HIS A 398 10.64 -3.94 -16.29
N GLY A 399 10.01 -2.96 -16.94
CA GLY A 399 10.39 -2.49 -18.26
C GLY A 399 10.26 -3.56 -19.35
N GLN A 400 9.31 -4.49 -19.19
CA GLN A 400 9.15 -5.68 -20.03
C GLN A 400 7.67 -5.99 -20.25
N LEU A 401 7.30 -6.42 -21.45
CA LEU A 401 5.98 -6.91 -21.81
C LEU A 401 5.98 -8.44 -21.76
N PRO A 402 5.14 -9.08 -20.92
CA PRO A 402 5.00 -10.53 -20.92
C PRO A 402 4.35 -11.06 -22.20
N ALA A 403 4.57 -12.34 -22.47
CA ALA A 403 4.03 -13.02 -23.65
C ALA A 403 2.49 -13.05 -23.64
N HIS A 404 1.91 -12.74 -24.78
CA HIS A 404 0.49 -12.91 -25.11
C HIS A 404 0.30 -14.34 -25.65
N LEU A 405 -0.51 -15.13 -24.94
CA LEU A 405 -0.63 -16.56 -25.25
C LEU A 405 -1.61 -16.83 -26.39
N HIS A 406 -1.51 -18.04 -26.93
CA HIS A 406 -2.42 -18.63 -27.93
C HIS A 406 -2.48 -17.97 -29.31
N LEU A 407 -1.78 -16.86 -29.55
CA LEU A 407 -1.64 -16.27 -30.88
C LEU A 407 -0.65 -17.08 -31.74
N LYS A 408 -1.18 -18.00 -32.54
CA LYS A 408 -0.43 -18.84 -33.50
C LYS A 408 -0.56 -18.33 -34.92
N THR A 409 -1.77 -17.91 -35.31
CA THR A 409 -2.07 -17.39 -36.64
C THR A 409 -2.88 -16.12 -36.47
N PRO A 410 -2.37 -14.94 -36.88
CA PRO A 410 -3.10 -13.69 -36.75
C PRO A 410 -4.49 -13.75 -37.41
N ASN A 411 -5.50 -13.23 -36.73
CA ASN A 411 -6.88 -13.23 -37.24
C ASN A 411 -6.96 -12.47 -38.57
N PRO A 412 -7.38 -13.11 -39.68
CA PRO A 412 -7.37 -12.49 -41.01
C PRO A 412 -8.41 -11.38 -41.18
N ARG A 413 -9.36 -11.24 -40.23
CA ARG A 413 -10.32 -10.13 -40.20
C ARG A 413 -9.74 -8.83 -39.66
N ILE A 414 -8.52 -8.86 -39.12
CA ILE A 414 -7.79 -7.67 -38.70
C ILE A 414 -6.80 -7.33 -39.82
N ASP A 415 -6.78 -6.08 -40.26
CA ASP A 415 -5.85 -5.60 -41.28
C ASP A 415 -4.44 -5.35 -40.71
N TRP A 416 -3.75 -6.43 -40.34
CA TRP A 416 -2.40 -6.38 -39.78
C TRP A 416 -1.38 -5.73 -40.73
N ALA A 417 -1.62 -5.76 -42.04
CA ALA A 417 -0.70 -5.21 -43.03
C ALA A 417 -0.67 -3.68 -43.01
N SER A 418 -1.80 -3.02 -42.72
CA SER A 418 -1.88 -1.57 -42.59
C SER A 418 -1.66 -1.06 -41.16
N MET A 419 -1.75 -1.94 -40.16
CA MET A 419 -1.55 -1.62 -38.75
C MET A 419 -0.09 -1.77 -38.35
N ALA A 420 0.53 -0.70 -37.84
CA ALA A 420 1.85 -0.81 -37.19
C ALA A 420 1.71 -1.34 -35.76
N VAL A 421 1.05 -2.50 -35.60
CA VAL A 421 0.75 -3.14 -34.32
C VAL A 421 1.52 -4.45 -34.18
N LYS A 422 2.08 -4.68 -33.00
CA LYS A 422 2.78 -5.93 -32.66
C LYS A 422 2.18 -6.56 -31.41
N VAL A 423 2.16 -7.88 -31.35
CA VAL A 423 1.73 -8.65 -30.19
C VAL A 423 2.96 -9.38 -29.62
N PRO A 424 3.30 -9.24 -28.33
CA PRO A 424 4.48 -9.88 -27.77
C PRO A 424 4.26 -11.39 -27.67
N GLY A 425 4.91 -12.19 -28.52
CA GLY A 425 4.86 -13.66 -28.46
C GLY A 425 5.79 -14.26 -27.39
N GLU A 426 6.71 -13.45 -26.86
CA GLU A 426 7.68 -13.79 -25.83
C GLU A 426 7.92 -12.59 -24.91
N LEU A 427 8.65 -12.78 -23.81
CA LEU A 427 9.01 -11.69 -22.90
C LEU A 427 9.85 -10.63 -23.65
N THR A 428 9.28 -9.46 -23.87
CA THR A 428 9.83 -8.44 -24.76
C THR A 428 10.25 -7.20 -23.96
N ALA A 429 11.42 -6.63 -24.25
CA ALA A 429 11.83 -5.36 -23.63
C ALA A 429 10.87 -4.21 -24.04
N TRP A 430 10.41 -3.45 -23.06
CA TRP A 430 9.57 -2.27 -23.29
C TRP A 430 10.40 -1.01 -23.14
N ALA A 431 10.85 -0.45 -24.26
CA ALA A 431 11.57 0.82 -24.25
C ALA A 431 10.61 2.01 -24.05
N PRO A 432 11.00 3.04 -23.26
CA PRO A 432 10.24 4.29 -23.19
C PRO A 432 10.10 4.95 -24.56
N THR A 433 8.95 5.56 -24.82
CA THR A 433 8.69 6.37 -26.02
C THR A 433 8.62 7.82 -25.58
N GLN A 434 9.37 8.71 -26.24
CA GLN A 434 9.43 10.14 -25.85
C GLN A 434 9.73 10.37 -24.36
N GLY A 435 10.54 9.50 -23.76
CA GLY A 435 11.01 9.62 -22.37
C GLY A 435 10.12 8.96 -21.30
N ALA A 436 8.99 8.34 -21.67
CA ALA A 436 8.17 7.58 -20.73
C ALA A 436 7.50 6.33 -21.36
N ARG A 437 7.21 5.32 -20.54
CA ARG A 437 6.28 4.24 -20.90
C ARG A 437 4.85 4.67 -20.59
N ILE A 438 4.02 4.76 -21.62
CA ILE A 438 2.59 5.10 -21.49
C ILE A 438 1.77 4.00 -22.13
N ALA A 439 0.72 3.57 -21.44
CA ALA A 439 -0.17 2.51 -21.89
C ALA A 439 -1.64 2.86 -21.70
N GLY A 440 -2.48 2.37 -22.60
CA GLY A 440 -3.93 2.36 -22.42
C GLY A 440 -4.40 1.01 -21.88
N VAL A 441 -5.40 1.02 -20.99
CA VAL A 441 -6.08 -0.18 -20.51
C VAL A 441 -7.57 -0.03 -20.76
N THR A 442 -8.17 -1.04 -21.38
CA THR A 442 -9.55 -0.97 -21.81
C THR A 442 -10.41 -2.09 -21.26
N SER A 443 -11.66 -1.77 -20.91
CA SER A 443 -12.66 -2.79 -20.61
C SER A 443 -14.05 -2.37 -21.08
N TYR A 444 -14.75 -3.30 -21.75
CA TYR A 444 -16.05 -3.07 -22.35
C TYR A 444 -17.09 -3.98 -21.71
N GLY A 445 -18.14 -3.39 -21.14
CA GLY A 445 -19.24 -4.11 -20.52
C GLY A 445 -20.21 -4.63 -21.57
N ARG A 446 -20.75 -5.84 -21.36
CA ARG A 446 -21.73 -6.46 -22.26
C ARG A 446 -23.00 -5.63 -22.47
N THR A 447 -23.33 -4.76 -21.52
CA THR A 447 -24.48 -3.83 -21.60
C THR A 447 -24.16 -2.53 -22.34
N GLY A 448 -22.93 -2.39 -22.87
CA GLY A 448 -22.49 -1.25 -23.67
C GLY A 448 -21.69 -0.20 -22.91
N THR A 449 -21.52 -0.29 -21.59
CA THR A 449 -20.67 0.65 -20.83
C THR A 449 -19.18 0.40 -21.11
N LEU A 450 -18.51 1.42 -21.64
CA LEU A 450 -17.10 1.37 -22.03
C LEU A 450 -16.24 2.13 -21.03
N ALA A 451 -15.04 1.62 -20.72
CA ALA A 451 -14.08 2.33 -19.89
C ALA A 451 -12.66 2.22 -20.46
N HIS A 452 -11.92 3.33 -20.44
CA HIS A 452 -10.52 3.40 -20.85
C HIS A 452 -9.70 4.20 -19.83
N VAL A 453 -8.52 3.70 -19.47
CA VAL A 453 -7.58 4.33 -18.52
C VAL A 453 -6.22 4.48 -19.16
N VAL A 454 -5.60 5.66 -19.02
CA VAL A 454 -4.24 5.95 -19.47
C VAL A 454 -3.29 5.89 -18.29
N LEU A 455 -2.35 4.95 -18.33
CA LEU A 455 -1.29 4.75 -17.35
C LEU A 455 0.04 5.28 -17.87
N ALA A 456 0.84 5.84 -16.99
CA ALA A 456 2.23 6.22 -17.25
C ALA A 456 3.14 5.67 -16.15
N GLU A 457 4.37 5.33 -16.52
CA GLU A 457 5.40 5.00 -15.54
C GLU A 457 5.69 6.22 -14.63
N PRO A 458 6.03 6.00 -13.35
CA PRO A 458 6.40 7.09 -12.48
C PRO A 458 7.72 7.72 -12.96
N PRO A 459 7.93 9.03 -12.73
CA PRO A 459 9.21 9.65 -13.05
C PRO A 459 10.34 8.95 -12.28
N PRO A 460 11.57 8.97 -12.82
CA PRO A 460 12.74 8.38 -12.15
C PRO A 460 12.82 8.88 -10.72
N ARG A 461 13.05 7.95 -9.78
CA ARG A 461 13.23 8.32 -8.38
C ARG A 461 14.49 9.18 -8.26
N VAL A 462 14.33 10.38 -7.69
CA VAL A 462 15.49 11.18 -7.27
C VAL A 462 16.07 10.49 -6.04
N GLU A 463 17.29 9.97 -6.16
CA GLU A 463 17.98 9.38 -5.01
C GLU A 463 18.28 10.50 -4.01
N PRO A 464 17.77 10.39 -2.76
CA PRO A 464 18.07 11.38 -1.75
C PRO A 464 19.57 11.39 -1.45
N GLU A 465 20.11 12.57 -1.12
CA GLU A 465 21.51 12.70 -0.72
C GLU A 465 21.82 11.75 0.44
N ARG A 466 22.86 10.92 0.29
CA ARG A 466 23.26 9.95 1.30
C ARG A 466 23.73 10.70 2.54
N ARG A 467 22.97 10.54 3.63
CA ARG A 467 23.36 11.00 4.97
C ARG A 467 24.15 9.91 5.70
N PRO A 468 24.94 10.25 6.74
CA PRO A 468 25.58 9.26 7.59
C PRO A 468 24.54 8.24 8.10
N GLU A 469 24.81 6.97 7.84
CA GLU A 469 23.94 5.87 8.26
C GLU A 469 24.29 5.45 9.69
N ARG A 470 23.31 4.93 10.43
CA ARG A 470 23.55 4.34 11.76
C ARG A 470 24.12 2.92 11.63
N PRO A 471 24.94 2.44 12.60
CA PRO A 471 25.64 1.16 12.49
C PRO A 471 24.73 -0.08 12.62
N GLY A 472 23.43 0.10 12.91
CA GLY A 472 22.46 -0.99 12.98
C GLY A 472 21.02 -0.53 12.86
N HIS A 473 20.11 -1.49 12.70
CA HIS A 473 18.68 -1.27 12.53
C HIS A 473 17.88 -2.17 13.47
N VAL A 474 16.63 -1.78 13.72
CA VAL A 474 15.65 -2.58 14.45
C VAL A 474 14.48 -2.92 13.53
N LEU A 475 14.27 -4.20 13.27
CA LEU A 475 13.11 -4.69 12.56
C LEU A 475 12.02 -5.02 13.57
N VAL A 476 10.85 -4.43 13.40
CA VAL A 476 9.68 -4.68 14.24
C VAL A 476 8.60 -5.42 13.47
N LEU A 477 8.08 -6.48 14.06
CA LEU A 477 6.97 -7.27 13.56
C LEU A 477 5.85 -7.34 14.61
N SER A 478 4.62 -7.53 14.14
CA SER A 478 3.51 -7.85 15.04
C SER A 478 2.42 -8.66 14.35
N ALA A 479 1.62 -9.38 15.13
CA ALA A 479 0.43 -10.06 14.64
C ALA A 479 -0.65 -10.21 15.73
N ARG A 480 -1.88 -10.60 15.33
CA ARG A 480 -2.99 -10.85 16.28
C ARG A 480 -2.88 -12.19 17.01
N SER A 481 -2.03 -13.10 16.54
CA SER A 481 -1.78 -14.40 17.15
C SER A 481 -0.30 -14.78 17.08
N GLU A 482 0.12 -15.69 17.94
CA GLU A 482 1.49 -16.23 17.92
C GLU A 482 1.77 -17.00 16.62
N GLU A 483 0.78 -17.72 16.10
CA GLU A 483 0.86 -18.45 14.83
C GLU A 483 1.09 -17.49 13.65
N ALA A 484 0.32 -16.41 13.58
CA ALA A 484 0.49 -15.39 12.55
C ALA A 484 1.85 -14.67 12.70
N LEU A 485 2.33 -14.44 13.93
CA LEU A 485 3.65 -13.86 14.13
C LEU A 485 4.77 -14.79 13.62
N ARG A 486 4.66 -16.10 13.86
CA ARG A 486 5.61 -17.10 13.35
C ARG A 486 5.61 -17.14 11.82
N ALA A 487 4.43 -17.16 11.19
CA ALA A 487 4.32 -17.08 9.75
C ALA A 487 4.89 -15.77 9.18
N GLN A 488 4.74 -14.64 9.90
CA GLN A 488 5.32 -13.36 9.52
C GLN A 488 6.85 -13.38 9.58
N VAL A 489 7.43 -14.01 10.61
CA VAL A 489 8.87 -14.24 10.75
C VAL A 489 9.41 -15.01 9.54
N GLU A 490 8.76 -16.11 9.15
CA GLU A 490 9.17 -16.91 7.99
C GLU A 490 9.09 -16.12 6.68
N ARG A 491 8.03 -15.34 6.47
CA ARG A 491 7.86 -14.48 5.29
C ARG A 491 8.95 -13.41 5.20
N TYR A 492 9.26 -12.74 6.32
CA TYR A 492 10.30 -11.72 6.35
C TYR A 492 11.70 -12.33 6.22
N ALA A 493 11.96 -13.48 6.83
CA ALA A 493 13.23 -14.19 6.66
C ALA A 493 13.49 -14.57 5.20
N ARG A 494 12.47 -15.07 4.49
CA ARG A 494 12.56 -15.37 3.05
C ARG A 494 12.74 -14.11 2.21
N PHE A 495 12.01 -13.04 2.53
CA PHE A 495 12.15 -11.76 1.83
C PHE A 495 13.55 -11.18 1.98
N LEU A 496 14.12 -11.18 3.19
CA LEU A 496 15.47 -10.69 3.46
C LEU A 496 16.56 -11.52 2.77
N GLU A 497 16.28 -12.78 2.42
CA GLU A 497 17.21 -13.66 1.72
C GLU A 497 17.38 -13.27 0.24
N THR A 498 16.33 -12.80 -0.40
CA THR A 498 16.32 -12.48 -1.84
C THR A 498 16.26 -10.97 -2.15
N SER A 499 15.99 -10.13 -1.14
CA SER A 499 15.82 -8.69 -1.31
C SER A 499 17.13 -7.98 -1.62
N THR A 500 17.08 -7.04 -2.57
CA THR A 500 18.15 -6.09 -2.86
C THR A 500 17.93 -4.72 -2.22
N GLU A 501 16.80 -4.54 -1.52
CA GLU A 501 16.46 -3.31 -0.81
C GLU A 501 17.34 -3.09 0.42
N SER A 502 17.55 -1.83 0.80
CA SER A 502 18.36 -1.51 1.99
C SER A 502 17.67 -1.96 3.28
N LEU A 503 18.43 -2.50 4.24
CA LEU A 503 17.86 -2.93 5.52
C LEU A 503 17.16 -1.77 6.26
N GLY A 504 17.69 -0.55 6.14
CA GLY A 504 17.06 0.64 6.69
C GLY A 504 15.69 0.94 6.10
N ASP A 505 15.53 0.83 4.78
CA ASP A 505 14.23 0.99 4.10
C ASP A 505 13.23 -0.11 4.50
N VAL A 506 13.72 -1.34 4.70
CA VAL A 506 12.91 -2.47 5.21
C VAL A 506 12.40 -2.20 6.62
N CYS A 507 13.30 -1.86 7.54
CA CYS A 507 12.96 -1.60 8.93
C CYS A 507 12.01 -0.40 9.05
N PHE A 508 12.31 0.69 8.35
CA PHE A 508 11.47 1.88 8.30
C PHE A 508 10.07 1.55 7.77
N SER A 509 9.97 0.86 6.62
CA SER A 509 8.69 0.51 6.01
C SER A 509 7.85 -0.41 6.90
N ALA A 510 8.47 -1.35 7.61
CA ALA A 510 7.80 -2.20 8.58
C ALA A 510 7.29 -1.41 9.79
N ALA A 511 8.07 -0.44 10.25
CA ALA A 511 7.76 0.34 11.45
C ALA A 511 6.73 1.46 11.22
N VAL A 512 6.69 2.10 10.05
CA VAL A 512 5.74 3.19 9.77
C VAL A 512 4.54 2.78 8.91
N GLY A 513 4.65 1.65 8.22
CA GLY A 513 3.69 1.20 7.20
C GLY A 513 2.84 0.00 7.58
N ARG A 514 2.89 -0.43 8.85
CA ARG A 514 2.15 -1.59 9.36
C ARG A 514 1.33 -1.22 10.59
N THR A 515 0.22 -1.94 10.78
CA THR A 515 -0.53 -1.92 12.04
C THR A 515 0.25 -2.70 13.09
N HIS A 516 0.38 -2.15 14.30
CA HIS A 516 1.13 -2.76 15.40
C HIS A 516 0.21 -3.51 16.38
N PHE A 517 0.08 -4.82 16.18
CA PHE A 517 -0.76 -5.72 16.95
C PHE A 517 -0.17 -6.14 18.30
N GLU A 518 -0.87 -7.02 19.00
CA GLU A 518 -0.61 -7.43 20.38
C GLU A 518 0.61 -8.36 20.51
N HIS A 519 0.81 -9.30 19.58
CA HIS A 519 1.99 -10.16 19.59
C HIS A 519 3.12 -9.46 18.86
N ARG A 520 4.13 -8.98 19.58
CA ARG A 520 5.21 -8.13 19.05
C ARG A 520 6.57 -8.81 19.13
N LEU A 521 7.37 -8.60 18.10
CA LEU A 521 8.76 -9.02 18.02
C LEU A 521 9.61 -7.84 17.53
N ALA A 522 10.79 -7.66 18.12
CA ALA A 522 11.81 -6.73 17.64
C ALA A 522 13.13 -7.49 17.51
N VAL A 523 13.84 -7.27 16.41
CA VAL A 523 15.16 -7.86 16.15
C VAL A 523 16.11 -6.76 15.70
N VAL A 524 17.24 -6.65 16.40
CA VAL A 524 18.32 -5.71 16.07
C VAL A 524 19.38 -6.41 15.25
N GLY A 525 19.92 -5.73 14.24
CA GLY A 525 21.05 -6.23 13.45
C GLY A 525 21.68 -5.15 12.58
N ARG A 526 22.91 -5.40 12.14
CA ARG A 526 23.71 -4.48 11.31
C ARG A 526 23.46 -4.64 9.82
N ASP A 527 23.06 -5.84 9.41
CA ASP A 527 22.78 -6.20 8.02
C ASP A 527 21.64 -7.22 7.92
N ALA A 528 21.12 -7.40 6.70
CA ALA A 528 19.96 -8.25 6.43
C ALA A 528 20.20 -9.71 6.85
N ARG A 529 21.44 -10.21 6.75
CA ARG A 529 21.80 -11.57 7.13
C ARG A 529 21.68 -11.75 8.64
N GLN A 530 22.26 -10.84 9.43
CA GLN A 530 22.19 -10.89 10.89
C GLN A 530 20.75 -10.77 11.39
N VAL A 531 19.95 -9.88 10.79
CA VAL A 531 18.52 -9.76 11.15
C VAL A 531 17.75 -11.04 10.81
N ARG A 532 18.01 -11.65 9.65
CA ARG A 532 17.40 -12.93 9.25
C ARG A 532 17.76 -14.07 10.22
N GLU A 533 19.03 -14.22 10.58
CA GLU A 533 19.50 -15.25 11.52
C GLU A 533 18.79 -15.09 12.88
N ARG A 534 18.79 -13.87 13.44
CA ARG A 534 18.12 -13.57 14.72
C ARG A 534 16.60 -13.70 14.68
N LEU A 535 15.97 -13.38 13.54
CA LEU A 535 14.53 -13.62 13.33
C LEU A 535 14.18 -15.11 13.46
N LEU A 536 14.98 -15.98 12.85
CA LEU A 536 14.76 -17.44 12.87
C LEU A 536 15.09 -18.06 14.24
N GLU A 537 16.00 -17.46 15.01
CA GLU A 537 16.33 -17.87 16.38
C GLU A 537 15.26 -17.44 17.42
N ALA A 538 14.45 -16.41 17.10
CA ALA A 538 13.47 -15.87 18.02
C ALA A 538 12.39 -16.91 18.37
N ARG A 539 12.31 -17.30 19.65
CA ARG A 539 11.37 -18.33 20.16
C ARG A 539 9.94 -17.82 20.38
N GLY A 540 9.50 -16.83 19.61
CA GLY A 540 8.18 -16.17 19.73
C GLY A 540 8.27 -14.70 20.16
N GLY A 541 7.18 -13.96 20.00
CA GLY A 541 7.07 -12.56 20.43
C GLY A 541 6.49 -12.41 21.83
N SER A 542 6.61 -11.22 22.42
CA SER A 542 5.86 -10.92 23.65
C SER A 542 4.45 -10.46 23.32
N LYS A 543 3.51 -10.78 24.19
CA LYS A 543 2.11 -10.38 24.04
C LYS A 543 1.81 -9.15 24.89
N VAL A 544 1.42 -8.07 24.25
CA VAL A 544 0.79 -6.90 24.89
C VAL A 544 -0.70 -7.21 25.09
N ALA A 545 -1.28 -6.89 26.25
CA ALA A 545 -2.70 -7.15 26.47
C ALA A 545 -3.57 -6.28 25.52
N PRO A 546 -4.59 -6.86 24.85
CA PRO A 546 -5.46 -6.09 23.97
C PRO A 546 -6.12 -4.92 24.70
N GLY A 547 -6.07 -3.72 24.13
CA GLY A 547 -6.64 -2.51 24.74
C GLY A 547 -5.93 -2.02 26.00
N ALA A 548 -4.77 -2.58 26.35
CA ALA A 548 -3.95 -2.05 27.43
C ALA A 548 -3.49 -0.63 27.11
N LEU A 549 -3.54 0.25 28.12
CA LEU A 549 -2.90 1.55 28.06
C LEU A 549 -1.40 1.34 27.86
N ALA A 550 -0.76 2.26 27.12
CA ALA A 550 0.70 2.28 27.01
C ALA A 550 1.30 2.30 28.43
N PRO A 551 2.31 1.47 28.72
CA PRO A 551 2.86 1.38 30.06
C PRO A 551 3.56 2.68 30.43
N ASP A 552 3.46 3.06 31.71
CA ASP A 552 4.17 4.20 32.27
C ASP A 552 5.69 4.00 32.14
N VAL A 553 6.35 4.93 31.46
CA VAL A 553 7.82 4.93 31.29
C VAL A 553 8.45 5.86 32.33
N THR A 554 9.50 5.40 33.00
CA THR A 554 10.32 6.21 33.91
C THR A 554 11.73 6.35 33.38
N PHE A 555 12.22 7.58 33.29
CA PHE A 555 13.63 7.84 32.99
C PHE A 555 14.43 7.81 34.28
N VAL A 556 15.46 6.97 34.31
CA VAL A 556 16.37 6.82 35.45
C VAL A 556 17.73 7.37 35.05
N PHE A 557 18.27 8.26 35.88
CA PHE A 557 19.53 8.96 35.69
C PHE A 557 20.51 8.55 36.81
N GLY A 558 21.74 8.19 36.47
CA GLY A 558 22.71 7.63 37.42
C GLY A 558 23.97 8.48 37.57
N GLY A 559 24.74 8.29 38.65
CA GLY A 559 26.03 8.95 38.84
C GLY A 559 27.23 8.19 38.26
N ASP A 560 27.11 6.87 38.11
CA ASP A 560 28.28 5.97 38.04
C ASP A 560 28.72 5.60 36.61
N GLY A 561 27.96 5.97 35.58
CA GLY A 561 28.20 5.55 34.20
C GLY A 561 29.23 6.38 33.42
N GLY A 562 30.00 7.23 34.10
CA GLY A 562 31.07 8.06 33.51
C GLY A 562 30.62 8.99 32.36
N ALA A 563 31.54 9.81 31.85
CA ALA A 563 31.26 10.78 30.79
C ALA A 563 31.55 10.28 29.36
N ALA A 564 32.06 9.06 29.20
CA ALA A 564 32.42 8.48 27.91
C ALA A 564 31.19 8.03 27.07
N GLY A 565 31.39 7.80 25.76
CA GLY A 565 30.38 7.25 24.85
C GLY A 565 29.53 8.31 24.12
N GLY A 566 28.71 7.86 23.16
CA GLY A 566 27.78 8.73 22.43
C GLY A 566 28.36 9.48 21.23
N ARG A 567 29.61 9.22 20.83
CA ARG A 567 30.21 9.86 19.65
C ARG A 567 29.41 9.54 18.37
N GLU A 568 29.07 8.28 18.16
CA GLU A 568 28.27 7.89 16.99
C GLU A 568 26.87 8.51 17.01
N LEU A 569 26.24 8.60 18.18
CA LEU A 569 24.96 9.30 18.35
C LEU A 569 25.09 10.79 18.05
N TYR A 570 26.18 11.43 18.51
CA TYR A 570 26.47 12.82 18.17
C TYR A 570 26.58 12.98 16.66
N ASP A 571 27.29 12.08 15.98
CA ASP A 571 27.54 12.17 14.54
C ASP A 571 26.33 11.83 13.66
N THR A 572 25.41 10.99 14.14
CA THR A 572 24.29 10.47 13.32
C THR A 572 22.91 10.93 13.77
N GLN A 573 22.74 11.42 15.01
CA GLN A 573 21.43 11.74 15.58
C GLN A 573 21.28 13.22 15.99
N PRO A 574 20.54 14.04 15.20
CA PRO A 574 20.38 15.48 15.46
C PRO A 574 19.85 15.81 16.85
N ALA A 575 18.83 15.08 17.35
CA ALA A 575 18.24 15.37 18.66
C ALA A 575 19.24 15.20 19.83
N PHE A 576 20.16 14.23 19.70
CA PHE A 576 21.24 14.03 20.67
C PHE A 576 22.32 15.10 20.53
N ARG A 577 22.73 15.41 19.29
CA ARG A 577 23.70 16.47 18.97
C ARG A 577 23.25 17.83 19.51
N GLU A 578 22.03 18.25 19.20
CA GLU A 578 21.44 19.49 19.69
C GLU A 578 21.35 19.53 21.21
N GLY A 579 21.05 18.39 21.86
CA GLY A 579 21.03 18.28 23.31
C GLY A 579 22.40 18.55 23.93
N LEU A 580 23.45 17.95 23.37
CA LEU A 580 24.83 18.17 23.80
C LEU A 580 25.31 19.60 23.50
N GLU A 581 25.00 20.14 22.32
CA GLU A 581 25.38 21.52 21.95
C GLU A 581 24.67 22.55 22.82
N ALA A 582 23.40 22.34 23.18
CA ALA A 582 22.69 23.19 24.13
C ALA A 582 23.33 23.16 25.53
N CYS A 583 23.76 21.98 26.00
CA CYS A 583 24.51 21.87 27.24
C CYS A 583 25.84 22.62 27.14
N ALA A 584 26.59 22.40 26.06
CA ALA A 584 27.89 23.04 25.82
C ALA A 584 27.79 24.57 25.81
N ALA A 585 26.73 25.13 25.22
CA ALA A 585 26.48 26.56 25.21
C ALA A 585 26.20 27.11 26.62
N ALA A 586 25.47 26.36 27.45
CA ALA A 586 25.06 26.79 28.79
C ALA A 586 26.18 26.78 29.85
N VAL A 587 27.29 26.07 29.60
CA VAL A 587 28.45 26.01 30.52
C VAL A 587 29.74 26.58 29.92
N LYS A 588 29.62 27.37 28.83
CA LYS A 588 30.78 27.91 28.13
C LYS A 588 31.67 28.78 29.03
N ASP A 589 31.09 29.47 30.01
CA ASP A 589 31.80 30.28 31.00
C ASP A 589 32.51 29.45 32.09
N LEU A 590 32.05 28.21 32.31
CA LEU A 590 32.61 27.29 33.31
C LEU A 590 33.71 26.40 32.75
N LEU A 591 33.81 26.28 31.42
CA LEU A 591 34.78 25.42 30.74
C LEU A 591 35.80 26.26 29.98
N GLY A 592 37.09 25.96 30.16
CA GLY A 592 38.17 26.61 29.39
C GLY A 592 38.26 26.15 27.93
N GLU A 593 37.54 25.09 27.56
CA GLU A 593 37.53 24.47 26.23
C GLU A 593 36.09 24.00 25.90
N PRO A 594 35.72 23.83 24.62
CA PRO A 594 34.38 23.38 24.25
C PRO A 594 34.05 21.98 24.80
N LEU A 595 32.89 21.82 25.45
CA LEU A 595 32.45 20.54 26.05
C LEU A 595 32.51 19.36 25.06
N VAL A 596 32.06 19.56 23.83
CA VAL A 596 32.12 18.53 22.78
C VAL A 596 33.56 18.13 22.45
N GLY A 597 34.49 19.08 22.47
CA GLY A 597 35.93 18.81 22.31
C GLY A 597 36.51 18.00 23.46
N LEU A 598 36.10 18.29 24.70
CA LEU A 598 36.51 17.52 25.88
C LEU A 598 35.97 16.08 25.87
N MET A 599 34.78 15.88 25.30
CA MET A 599 34.14 14.56 25.20
C MET A 599 34.67 13.74 24.01
N TYR A 600 34.97 14.37 22.87
CA TYR A 600 35.17 13.68 21.58
C TYR A 600 36.40 14.11 20.77
N GLY A 601 37.14 15.12 21.21
CA GLY A 601 38.32 15.64 20.53
C GLY A 601 39.61 14.90 20.89
N ASP A 602 40.73 15.45 20.44
CA ASP A 602 42.07 14.92 20.75
C ASP A 602 42.35 15.06 22.25
N GLY A 603 42.40 13.93 22.96
CA GLY A 603 42.52 13.90 24.43
C GLY A 603 41.19 13.69 25.17
N ALA A 604 40.13 13.25 24.47
CA ALA A 604 38.84 12.88 25.05
C ALA A 604 38.95 12.09 26.36
N GLY A 605 38.15 12.46 27.36
CA GLY A 605 38.12 11.81 28.67
C GLY A 605 39.21 12.25 29.65
N ARG A 606 40.09 13.19 29.28
CA ARG A 606 41.06 13.81 30.19
C ARG A 606 40.44 15.02 30.90
N TRP A 607 39.67 14.76 31.94
CA TRP A 607 39.04 15.79 32.77
C TRP A 607 40.08 16.51 33.64
N LYS A 608 40.05 17.86 33.66
CA LYS A 608 40.92 18.66 34.55
C LYS A 608 40.54 18.51 36.02
N ASP A 609 39.25 18.34 36.29
CA ASP A 609 38.68 18.16 37.62
C ASP A 609 37.35 17.39 37.55
N ALA A 610 36.81 17.05 38.73
CA ALA A 610 35.54 16.34 38.85
C ALA A 610 34.32 17.18 38.41
N SER A 611 34.43 18.51 38.33
CA SER A 611 33.33 19.35 37.82
C SER A 611 33.13 19.13 36.33
N GLN A 612 34.22 19.11 35.55
CA GLN A 612 34.17 18.84 34.12
C GLN A 612 33.55 17.49 33.79
N GLU A 613 33.94 16.45 34.53
CA GLU A 613 33.37 15.11 34.37
C GLU A 613 31.87 15.08 34.69
N ARG A 614 31.43 15.67 35.80
CA ARG A 614 30.00 15.74 36.17
C ARG A 614 29.17 16.52 35.16
N ILE A 615 29.70 17.61 34.58
CA ILE A 615 29.06 18.35 33.49
C ILE A 615 28.87 17.45 32.27
N ALA A 616 29.89 16.69 31.87
CA ALA A 616 29.81 15.80 30.73
C ALA A 616 28.84 14.62 30.95
N VAL A 617 28.83 14.03 32.16
CA VAL A 617 27.83 13.03 32.59
C VAL A 617 26.41 13.61 32.46
N PHE A 618 26.16 14.79 33.02
CA PHE A 618 24.87 15.47 32.92
C PHE A 618 24.45 15.66 31.46
N ALA A 619 25.35 16.22 30.65
CA ALA A 619 25.08 16.58 29.26
C ALA A 619 24.71 15.34 28.42
N ARG A 620 25.45 14.23 28.58
CA ARG A 620 25.14 12.97 27.90
C ARG A 620 23.75 12.45 28.27
N GLN A 621 23.44 12.39 29.56
CA GLN A 621 22.17 11.85 30.05
C GLN A 621 20.97 12.69 29.60
N TRP A 622 21.10 14.02 29.66
CA TRP A 622 20.05 14.93 29.22
C TRP A 622 19.87 14.89 27.70
N ALA A 623 20.95 14.77 26.93
CA ALA A 623 20.90 14.58 25.49
C ALA A 623 20.21 13.25 25.11
N LEU A 624 20.47 12.16 25.83
CA LEU A 624 19.73 10.90 25.67
C LEU A 624 18.24 11.08 25.97
N ALA A 625 17.88 11.74 27.08
CA ALA A 625 16.48 11.99 27.42
C ALA A 625 15.76 12.83 26.34
N ARG A 626 16.43 13.83 25.79
CA ARG A 626 15.91 14.63 24.65
C ARG A 626 15.72 13.76 23.40
N MET A 627 16.67 12.90 23.08
CA MET A 627 16.58 11.97 21.95
C MET A 627 15.38 11.02 22.09
N TRP A 628 15.22 10.35 23.23
CA TRP A 628 14.10 9.44 23.48
C TRP A 628 12.74 10.13 23.39
N ARG A 629 12.63 11.36 23.91
CA ARG A 629 11.41 12.18 23.75
C ARG A 629 11.12 12.55 22.31
N ALA A 630 12.16 12.84 21.52
CA ALA A 630 12.00 13.13 20.10
C ALA A 630 11.43 11.92 19.34
N TRP A 631 11.65 10.70 19.84
CA TRP A 631 11.06 9.46 19.32
C TRP A 631 9.71 9.10 19.98
N GLY A 632 9.06 10.05 20.64
CA GLY A 632 7.76 9.84 21.28
C GLY A 632 7.79 9.13 22.63
N VAL A 633 8.94 8.60 23.07
CA VAL A 633 9.08 7.96 24.39
C VAL A 633 9.12 9.04 25.46
N ARG A 634 7.97 9.31 26.09
CA ARG A 634 7.82 10.36 27.10
C ARG A 634 7.80 9.76 28.52
N PRO A 635 8.60 10.30 29.45
CA PRO A 635 8.56 9.85 30.84
C PRO A 635 7.26 10.31 31.52
N THR A 636 6.65 9.40 32.26
CA THR A 636 5.57 9.66 33.24
C THR A 636 6.15 9.91 34.64
N GLY A 637 7.38 9.44 34.87
CA GLY A 637 8.19 9.70 36.05
C GLY A 637 9.67 9.85 35.70
N VAL A 638 10.43 10.47 36.59
CA VAL A 638 11.89 10.59 36.49
C VAL A 638 12.52 10.24 37.83
N ALA A 639 13.68 9.62 37.83
CA ALA A 639 14.46 9.32 39.04
C ALA A 639 15.94 9.58 38.78
N GLY A 640 16.66 10.09 39.78
CA GLY A 640 18.07 10.43 39.66
C GLY A 640 18.85 10.07 40.91
N GLU A 641 20.14 9.75 40.75
CA GLU A 641 21.11 9.60 41.85
C GLU A 641 22.40 10.37 41.52
N GLY A 642 22.97 11.06 42.51
CA GLY A 642 24.17 11.87 42.34
C GLY A 642 24.00 12.98 41.29
N VAL A 643 24.81 12.99 40.23
CA VAL A 643 24.65 13.93 39.11
C VAL A 643 23.27 13.78 38.45
N GLY A 644 22.74 12.55 38.42
CA GLY A 644 21.45 12.24 37.80
C GLY A 644 20.27 12.94 38.48
N GLU A 645 20.38 13.33 39.75
CA GLU A 645 19.33 14.09 40.45
C GLU A 645 19.08 15.44 39.77
N TRP A 646 20.16 16.11 39.33
CA TRP A 646 20.06 17.39 38.63
C TRP A 646 19.49 17.21 37.23
N VAL A 647 19.84 16.12 36.54
CA VAL A 647 19.26 15.78 35.23
C VAL A 647 17.76 15.53 35.38
N ALA A 648 17.35 14.75 36.38
CA ALA A 648 15.95 14.48 36.70
C ALA A 648 15.18 15.78 37.02
N ALA A 649 15.78 16.70 37.80
CA ALA A 649 15.17 17.98 38.12
C ALA A 649 14.95 18.87 36.88
N VAL A 650 15.92 18.89 35.95
CA VAL A 650 15.77 19.61 34.67
C VAL A 650 14.73 18.93 33.77
N GLU A 651 14.75 17.60 33.69
CA GLU A 651 13.80 16.84 32.88
C GLU A 651 12.36 16.98 33.40
N ALA A 652 12.17 17.09 34.71
CA ALA A 652 10.88 17.41 35.33
C ALA A 652 10.47 18.89 35.17
N GLY A 653 11.34 19.76 34.67
CA GLY A 653 11.08 21.20 34.57
C GLY A 653 11.12 21.94 35.91
N VAL A 654 11.74 21.36 36.93
CA VAL A 654 11.95 22.01 38.25
C VAL A 654 13.10 23.00 38.17
N LEU A 655 14.13 22.68 37.37
CA LEU A 655 15.26 23.55 37.09
C LEU A 655 15.36 23.84 35.59
N GLY A 656 15.83 25.04 35.24
CA GLY A 656 16.30 25.32 33.89
C GLY A 656 17.61 24.59 33.58
N LEU A 657 17.92 24.39 32.29
CA LEU A 657 19.10 23.66 31.84
C LEU A 657 20.42 24.20 32.43
N GLU A 658 20.62 25.52 32.35
CA GLU A 658 21.83 26.17 32.88
C GLU A 658 21.95 25.99 34.40
N ALA A 659 20.84 26.13 35.13
CA ALA A 659 20.84 25.94 36.58
C ALA A 659 21.19 24.49 36.96
N GLY A 660 20.64 23.50 36.25
CA GLY A 660 20.97 22.08 36.48
C GLY A 660 22.45 21.76 36.19
N LEU A 661 22.99 22.28 35.08
CA LEU A 661 24.40 22.10 34.73
C LEU A 661 25.35 22.76 35.74
N ARG A 662 25.04 23.99 36.20
CA ARG A 662 25.79 24.67 37.26
C ARG A 662 25.77 23.86 38.56
N ARG A 663 24.67 23.19 38.90
CA ARG A 663 24.61 22.27 40.06
C ARG A 663 25.46 21.03 39.88
N ALA A 664 25.42 20.41 38.70
CA ALA A 664 26.29 19.30 38.37
C ALA A 664 27.78 19.69 38.48
N ALA A 665 28.13 20.92 38.09
CA ALA A 665 29.48 21.48 38.28
C ALA A 665 29.89 21.66 39.76
N GLY A 666 28.93 21.70 40.68
CA GLY A 666 29.16 21.96 42.11
C GLY A 666 29.01 23.43 42.50
N VAL A 667 28.42 24.27 41.63
CA VAL A 667 28.13 25.68 41.96
C VAL A 667 26.94 25.73 42.92
N VAL A 668 27.15 26.38 44.07
CA VAL A 668 26.10 26.55 45.09
C VAL A 668 25.07 27.57 44.62
N GLY A 669 23.79 27.24 44.78
CA GLY A 669 22.66 28.14 44.48
C GLY A 669 21.50 27.91 45.46
N PRO A 670 20.34 28.58 45.27
CA PRO A 670 19.19 28.54 46.19
C PRO A 670 18.65 27.12 46.42
N ALA A 671 18.15 26.82 47.62
CA ALA A 671 17.64 25.47 47.93
C ALA A 671 16.55 25.04 46.93
N VAL A 672 16.67 23.81 46.42
CA VAL A 672 15.62 23.19 45.60
C VAL A 672 14.65 22.49 46.56
N ASP A 673 13.37 22.82 46.47
CA ASP A 673 12.34 22.12 47.24
C ASP A 673 12.03 20.76 46.58
N TRP A 674 12.85 19.78 46.93
CA TRP A 674 12.72 18.41 46.45
C TRP A 674 11.38 17.78 46.83
N ALA A 675 10.80 18.14 47.98
CA ALA A 675 9.59 17.54 48.53
C ALA A 675 8.34 17.91 47.74
N SER A 676 8.23 19.15 47.27
CA SER A 676 7.07 19.60 46.50
C SER A 676 7.22 19.39 44.99
N ALA A 677 8.44 19.46 44.44
CA ALA A 677 8.65 19.55 42.99
C ALA A 677 9.14 18.25 42.33
N VAL A 678 9.92 17.42 43.05
CA VAL A 678 10.63 16.26 42.49
C VAL A 678 10.14 14.94 43.08
N LEU A 679 10.01 14.85 44.41
CA LEU A 679 9.59 13.64 45.12
C LEU A 679 8.24 13.06 44.64
N PRO A 680 7.19 13.85 44.34
CA PRO A 680 5.94 13.30 43.81
C PRO A 680 6.10 12.61 42.45
N ARG A 681 7.02 13.09 41.61
CA ARG A 681 7.33 12.52 40.28
C ARG A 681 8.31 11.35 40.36
N VAL A 682 9.27 11.39 41.30
CA VAL A 682 10.19 10.28 41.61
C VAL A 682 9.49 9.11 42.29
N THR A 683 8.53 9.38 43.17
CA THR A 683 7.75 8.33 43.85
C THR A 683 6.86 7.59 42.85
N ARG A 684 6.16 8.31 41.97
CA ARG A 684 5.44 7.70 40.83
C ARG A 684 6.37 6.87 39.93
N ALA A 685 7.62 7.32 39.76
CA ALA A 685 8.61 6.59 38.99
C ALA A 685 9.01 5.22 39.59
N ARG A 686 8.94 5.06 40.93
CA ARG A 686 9.15 3.76 41.59
C ARG A 686 7.98 2.80 41.36
N ASP A 687 6.79 3.33 41.11
CA ASP A 687 5.56 2.57 40.84
C ASP A 687 5.29 2.35 39.33
N ALA A 688 6.14 2.89 38.45
CA ALA A 688 5.96 2.84 37.00
C ALA A 688 6.34 1.48 36.38
N GLY A 689 5.63 1.12 35.31
CA GLY A 689 5.77 -0.20 34.65
C GLY A 689 7.13 -0.43 33.99
N VAL A 690 7.69 0.55 33.25
CA VAL A 690 8.92 0.39 32.48
C VAL A 690 9.99 1.42 32.86
N ARG A 691 11.15 0.96 33.31
CA ARG A 691 12.31 1.81 33.64
C ARG A 691 13.30 1.86 32.48
N LEU A 692 13.65 3.07 32.05
CA LEU A 692 14.66 3.36 31.04
C LEU A 692 15.87 4.00 31.73
N ASP A 693 16.96 3.25 31.84
CA ASP A 693 18.20 3.72 32.46
C ASP A 693 19.06 4.48 31.44
N LEU A 694 19.15 5.79 31.64
CA LEU A 694 19.94 6.71 30.83
C LEU A 694 21.31 7.02 31.47
N GLY A 695 21.55 6.52 32.68
CA GLY A 695 22.78 6.77 33.44
C GLY A 695 23.96 5.90 33.00
N ARG A 696 23.71 4.75 32.37
CA ARG A 696 24.75 3.78 31.99
C ARG A 696 25.69 4.30 30.89
N ALA A 697 26.95 3.88 30.96
CA ALA A 697 27.97 4.23 29.98
C ALA A 697 27.64 3.71 28.57
N ASP A 698 27.23 2.45 28.50
CA ASP A 698 26.82 1.75 27.27
C ASP A 698 25.47 2.25 26.72
N GLY A 699 24.69 2.99 27.50
CA GLY A 699 23.39 3.53 27.08
C GLY A 699 23.45 4.55 25.95
N ALA A 700 24.65 5.06 25.62
CA ALA A 700 24.92 5.95 24.50
C ALA A 700 25.55 5.24 23.29
N GLU A 701 25.60 3.90 23.29
CA GLU A 701 26.01 3.08 22.13
C GLU A 701 24.78 2.71 21.30
N TRP A 702 24.89 2.78 19.97
CA TRP A 702 23.77 2.49 19.07
C TRP A 702 23.19 1.08 19.27
N SER A 703 24.03 0.08 19.53
CA SER A 703 23.60 -1.28 19.81
C SER A 703 22.64 -1.34 21.01
N GLN A 704 23.01 -0.72 22.12
CA GLN A 704 22.20 -0.68 23.33
C GLN A 704 20.93 0.14 23.13
N VAL A 705 21.02 1.28 22.43
CA VAL A 705 19.85 2.12 22.09
C VAL A 705 18.83 1.34 21.28
N LEU A 706 19.25 0.60 20.26
CA LEU A 706 18.37 -0.20 19.41
C LEU A 706 17.74 -1.37 20.16
N GLU A 707 18.52 -2.10 20.98
CA GLU A 707 17.99 -3.20 21.81
C GLU A 707 16.95 -2.66 22.81
N THR A 708 17.22 -1.49 23.40
CA THR A 708 16.29 -0.82 24.31
C THR A 708 15.03 -0.36 23.58
N LEU A 709 15.15 0.19 22.37
CA LEU A 709 14.02 0.62 21.55
C LEU A 709 13.12 -0.57 21.19
N GLY A 710 13.73 -1.70 20.81
CA GLY A 710 13.03 -2.96 20.56
C GLY A 710 12.30 -3.47 21.81
N ALA A 711 12.96 -3.45 22.98
CA ALA A 711 12.36 -3.88 24.24
C ALA A 711 11.18 -2.99 24.66
N LEU A 712 11.27 -1.67 24.48
CA LEU A 712 10.19 -0.72 24.72
C LEU A 712 8.97 -1.03 23.82
N TYR A 713 9.20 -1.19 22.52
CA TYR A 713 8.15 -1.51 21.56
C TYR A 713 7.41 -2.82 21.91
N VAL A 714 8.16 -3.87 22.24
CA VAL A 714 7.63 -5.19 22.59
C VAL A 714 6.82 -5.16 23.90
N ARG A 715 7.14 -4.23 24.82
CA ARG A 715 6.37 -3.97 26.05
C ARG A 715 5.13 -3.10 25.85
N GLY A 716 4.89 -2.60 24.64
CA GLY A 716 3.70 -1.78 24.35
C GLY A 716 3.93 -0.28 24.44
N VAL A 717 5.17 0.20 24.62
CA VAL A 717 5.48 1.63 24.60
C VAL A 717 5.30 2.17 23.17
N GLU A 718 4.63 3.32 23.04
CA GLU A 718 4.49 4.01 21.76
C GLU A 718 5.81 4.63 21.32
N VAL A 719 6.19 4.37 20.07
CA VAL A 719 7.42 4.89 19.44
C VAL A 719 7.02 5.63 18.18
N ASP A 720 7.50 6.87 18.03
CA ASP A 720 7.43 7.61 16.77
C ASP A 720 8.56 7.15 15.84
N TRP A 721 8.28 6.08 15.10
CA TRP A 721 9.21 5.49 14.13
C TRP A 721 9.55 6.45 12.98
N ALA A 722 8.65 7.37 12.63
CA ALA A 722 8.92 8.37 11.61
C ALA A 722 9.95 9.38 12.12
N ALA A 723 9.83 9.84 13.37
CA ALA A 723 10.83 10.72 14.00
C ALA A 723 12.17 10.02 14.25
N PHE A 724 12.14 8.72 14.57
CA PHE A 724 13.34 7.89 14.73
C PHE A 724 14.19 7.83 13.45
N ASP A 725 13.55 7.66 12.30
CA ASP A 725 14.23 7.53 11.01
C ASP A 725 14.31 8.83 10.20
N ALA A 726 13.66 9.92 10.63
CA ALA A 726 13.66 11.24 9.96
C ALA A 726 15.05 11.80 9.61
N PRO A 727 16.10 11.59 10.42
CA PRO A 727 17.45 12.04 10.08
C PRO A 727 18.05 11.30 8.88
N HIS A 728 17.56 10.09 8.58
CA HIS A 728 18.05 9.23 7.53
C HIS A 728 17.17 9.33 6.28
N ALA A 729 17.79 9.18 5.12
CA ALA A 729 17.08 9.14 3.85
C ALA A 729 16.40 7.77 3.67
N ARG A 730 15.18 7.61 4.18
CA ARG A 730 14.40 6.37 4.08
C ARG A 730 13.38 6.39 2.96
N ARG A 731 13.16 5.21 2.38
CA ARG A 731 12.14 4.96 1.35
C ARG A 731 11.12 3.97 1.88
N ARG A 732 9.86 4.21 1.51
CA ARG A 732 8.83 3.19 1.66
C ARG A 732 8.96 2.18 0.54
N ILE A 733 8.95 0.90 0.87
CA ILE A 733 9.02 -0.20 -0.07
C ILE A 733 7.89 -1.19 0.18
N ALA A 734 7.57 -1.99 -0.83
CA ALA A 734 6.64 -3.10 -0.66
C ALA A 734 7.33 -4.18 0.21
N LEU A 735 6.62 -4.61 1.25
CA LEU A 735 7.07 -5.67 2.16
C LEU A 735 6.06 -6.82 2.14
N PRO A 736 6.44 -8.02 2.62
CA PRO A 736 5.49 -9.11 2.81
C PRO A 736 4.26 -8.66 3.60
N THR A 737 3.09 -9.14 3.18
CA THR A 737 1.80 -8.80 3.79
C THR A 737 1.41 -9.76 4.91
N TYR A 738 0.39 -9.39 5.68
CA TYR A 738 -0.11 -10.16 6.82
C TYR A 738 -0.42 -11.63 6.47
N PRO A 739 -0.05 -12.60 7.32
CA PRO A 739 -0.30 -14.02 7.08
C PRO A 739 -1.64 -14.41 7.71
N PHE A 740 -2.73 -14.19 6.98
CA PHE A 740 -4.07 -14.57 7.42
C PHE A 740 -4.14 -16.05 7.79
N GLN A 741 -4.71 -16.35 8.97
CA GLN A 741 -4.89 -17.69 9.50
C GLN A 741 -6.20 -18.27 8.98
N ARG A 742 -6.23 -18.55 7.66
CA ARG A 742 -7.47 -18.87 6.96
C ARG A 742 -8.05 -20.20 7.42
N ARG A 743 -9.32 -20.18 7.83
CA ARG A 743 -10.13 -21.37 8.13
C ARG A 743 -11.23 -21.52 7.10
N ARG A 744 -11.73 -22.74 6.95
CA ARG A 744 -12.82 -23.06 6.04
C ARG A 744 -14.17 -22.54 6.57
N TYR A 745 -14.87 -21.79 5.72
CA TYR A 745 -16.22 -21.26 5.88
C TYR A 745 -16.99 -21.49 4.57
N TRP A 746 -17.85 -22.51 4.57
CA TRP A 746 -18.66 -22.85 3.41
C TRP A 746 -19.94 -23.49 3.89
N LEU A 747 -21.04 -23.17 3.22
CA LEU A 747 -22.29 -23.87 3.48
C LEU A 747 -22.10 -25.37 3.25
N THR A 748 -22.36 -26.14 4.30
CA THR A 748 -22.31 -27.59 4.22
C THR A 748 -23.60 -28.06 3.53
N PRO A 749 -23.55 -28.96 2.52
CA PRO A 749 -24.76 -29.49 1.90
C PRO A 749 -25.68 -30.05 2.98
N ALA A 750 -26.97 -29.75 2.91
CA ALA A 750 -27.95 -30.46 3.72
C ALA A 750 -27.81 -31.95 3.38
N VAL A 751 -27.45 -32.77 4.37
CA VAL A 751 -27.52 -34.23 4.22
C VAL A 751 -28.98 -34.52 3.85
N SER A 752 -29.21 -34.97 2.63
CA SER A 752 -30.52 -35.46 2.21
C SER A 752 -30.93 -36.56 3.18
N GLN A 753 -31.93 -36.29 4.03
CA GLN A 753 -32.63 -37.34 4.77
C GLN A 753 -33.60 -38.07 3.84
#